data_AF-A0A316VB48-F1
#
_entry.id   AF-A0A316VB48-F1
#
_cell.length_a   1.000
_cell.length_b   1.000
_cell.length_c   1.000
_cell.angle_alpha   90.00
_cell.angle_beta   90.00
_cell.angle_gamma   90.00
#
_symmetry.space_group_name_H-M   'P 1'
#
loop_
_entity.id
_entity.type
_entity.pdbx_description
1 polymer ?
#
loop_
_entity_poly.entity_id
_entity_poly.type
_entity_poly.pdbx_seq_one_letter_code
_entity_poly.pdbx_strand_id
1 'polypeptide(L)'
;MSLANKTKEPLKGATFGNPIKHSVGPLVHNHVAKILNIPWSFDHGEYASVEEVHEQLRDGAFGMGAITMPFKSTIMPFLNGIDEEANAIGAVNTISHLNKDGKDWLQGHNTDAAGIAQVFNECTSLSEIPQRIGLVIGSGGAARAAVWALLMTLKCTSVMIVARYANAVEDMINSFKEIGSKYGIPIPECVFHVKSVQHAKRLLAQGVTPSLAVSCIPDPLFEAANKDVKTQSEGKEQERQTFAILDQLLVGRLHRRQRQSTPCIFLDMCFKPMYTSLMRLAETDGWTVIGGIEVLGAQLIEQWRIWLGEGNLFDSIPQDQVRAKMRELAINSTSLQVSTSQSRPKSLHERLKSMPQGIMSASLGSGQVHDIESKIRATKEEGFEGIEIFYECLRLVSVEIAGKSSSEQPTDDELRAGAKKVRQLCDKYGVFVIALQPWLNYVGLKDRKERDRRLEQVLPLWFELADLLGTNTMQIPSQMYKNISTNDPEVVIDDLRKLAEAGLYGREKQGKNPIRFAYEAMAFGAFTSRWQDAWEEVVAVDMPNFGIVLDTFQILGECWADPASPSGVLYDAEIRLQESLHDLRTTFAGHLEEQTKNRRKVFYVQVGDAERFPEPLNMENSLFDLSMHANIKMAWNRSCRTFACEGYLPLLPLLKVLFQDIRFEGMVSAELMNVNTSSKEETFPLRSAQRARVAWQKCVDLLIQESKTPSVV
;
A
#
# COMPACT_ATOMS: atom_id res chain seq x y z
N MET A 1 -31.27 28.21 -25.20
CA MET A 1 -31.37 29.61 -24.73
C MET A 1 -30.55 29.69 -23.46
N SER A 2 -29.54 30.58 -23.43
CA SER A 2 -28.71 30.81 -22.25
C SER A 2 -29.31 31.92 -21.39
N LEU A 3 -28.72 32.14 -20.21
CA LEU A 3 -29.01 33.25 -19.30
C LEU A 3 -28.25 34.54 -19.66
N ALA A 4 -27.60 34.60 -20.84
CA ALA A 4 -26.80 35.75 -21.30
C ALA A 4 -27.52 37.10 -21.19
N ASN A 5 -28.82 37.10 -21.48
CA ASN A 5 -29.65 38.31 -21.47
C ASN A 5 -29.88 38.87 -20.05
N LYS A 6 -29.56 38.10 -19.01
CA LYS A 6 -29.72 38.46 -17.59
C LYS A 6 -28.39 38.82 -16.91
N THR A 7 -27.31 39.03 -17.67
CA THR A 7 -25.97 39.33 -17.13
C THR A 7 -25.86 40.67 -16.40
N LYS A 8 -26.84 41.57 -16.56
CA LYS A 8 -26.93 42.85 -15.84
C LYS A 8 -27.87 42.81 -14.63
N GLU A 9 -28.59 41.71 -14.44
CA GLU A 9 -29.60 41.56 -13.39
C GLU A 9 -29.08 40.62 -12.30
N PRO A 10 -29.40 40.88 -11.00
CA PRO A 10 -29.02 39.97 -9.93
C PRO A 10 -29.64 38.59 -10.13
N LEU A 11 -28.81 37.55 -10.19
CA LEU A 11 -29.26 36.17 -10.32
C LEU A 11 -28.63 35.29 -9.24
N LYS A 12 -29.44 34.46 -8.59
CA LYS A 12 -28.98 33.51 -7.58
C LYS A 12 -28.87 32.12 -8.19
N GLY A 13 -27.80 31.43 -7.88
CA GLY A 13 -27.60 30.01 -8.13
C GLY A 13 -27.40 29.24 -6.83
N ALA A 14 -27.57 27.93 -6.90
CA ALA A 14 -27.23 27.06 -5.77
C ALA A 14 -26.67 25.71 -6.20
N THR A 15 -25.88 25.09 -5.33
CA THR A 15 -25.62 23.65 -5.39
C THR A 15 -26.68 22.90 -4.57
N PHE A 16 -27.29 21.89 -5.18
CA PHE A 16 -28.36 21.07 -4.60
C PHE A 16 -27.88 19.62 -4.45
N GLY A 17 -27.87 19.10 -3.23
CA GLY A 17 -27.42 17.73 -2.93
C GLY A 17 -27.38 17.44 -1.44
N ASN A 18 -26.99 16.22 -1.08
CA ASN A 18 -26.82 15.81 0.32
C ASN A 18 -25.90 14.58 0.44
N PRO A 19 -24.82 14.61 1.25
CA PRO A 19 -24.27 15.77 1.99
C PRO A 19 -23.43 16.67 1.07
N ILE A 20 -23.53 17.99 1.24
CA ILE A 20 -22.76 18.99 0.45
C ILE A 20 -22.17 20.14 1.28
N LYS A 21 -22.22 20.06 2.62
CA LYS A 21 -21.63 21.04 3.55
C LYS A 21 -20.16 21.41 3.24
N HIS A 22 -19.44 20.49 2.60
CA HIS A 22 -18.04 20.66 2.25
C HIS A 22 -17.79 20.85 0.76
N SER A 23 -18.83 21.18 -0.02
CA SER A 23 -18.72 21.50 -1.43
C SER A 23 -17.97 22.82 -1.64
N VAL A 24 -16.98 22.82 -2.51
CA VAL A 24 -16.21 24.02 -2.88
C VAL A 24 -16.80 24.77 -4.07
N GLY A 25 -17.75 24.14 -4.80
CA GLY A 25 -18.37 24.67 -6.01
C GLY A 25 -18.96 26.07 -5.86
N PRO A 26 -19.81 26.37 -4.86
CA PRO A 26 -20.43 27.68 -4.69
C PRO A 26 -19.41 28.82 -4.59
N LEU A 27 -18.32 28.62 -3.84
CA LEU A 27 -17.25 29.59 -3.68
C LEU A 27 -16.52 29.86 -5.01
N VAL A 28 -16.34 28.83 -5.83
CA VAL A 28 -15.72 28.97 -7.15
C VAL A 28 -16.67 29.64 -8.14
N HIS A 29 -17.98 29.33 -8.14
CA HIS A 29 -18.95 30.06 -8.96
C HIS A 29 -18.99 31.55 -8.59
N ASN A 30 -18.99 31.89 -7.30
CA ASN A 30 -18.89 33.29 -6.86
C ASN A 30 -17.60 33.97 -7.33
N HIS A 31 -16.48 33.23 -7.36
CA HIS A 31 -15.23 33.74 -7.90
C HIS A 31 -15.33 34.04 -9.41
N VAL A 32 -15.94 33.15 -10.20
CA VAL A 32 -16.15 33.37 -11.64
C VAL A 32 -17.07 34.58 -11.87
N ALA A 33 -18.19 34.68 -11.15
CA ALA A 33 -19.10 35.83 -11.26
C ALA A 33 -18.38 37.17 -10.99
N LYS A 34 -17.48 37.18 -10.00
CA LYS A 34 -16.65 38.35 -9.68
C LYS A 34 -15.65 38.70 -10.79
N ILE A 35 -15.01 37.70 -11.40
CA ILE A 35 -14.10 37.92 -12.54
C ILE A 35 -14.85 38.54 -13.71
N LEU A 36 -16.05 38.02 -14.02
CA LEU A 36 -16.89 38.49 -15.11
C LEU A 36 -17.60 39.82 -14.81
N ASN A 37 -17.50 40.32 -13.58
CA ASN A 37 -18.18 41.53 -13.11
C ASN A 37 -19.71 41.50 -13.37
N ILE A 38 -20.33 40.34 -13.14
CA ILE A 38 -21.78 40.16 -13.23
C ILE A 38 -22.37 40.01 -11.81
N PRO A 39 -23.59 40.50 -11.55
CA PRO A 39 -24.20 40.49 -10.22
C PRO A 39 -24.82 39.12 -9.88
N TRP A 40 -24.15 38.03 -10.23
CA TRP A 40 -24.60 36.68 -9.95
C TRP A 40 -23.96 36.16 -8.65
N SER A 41 -24.72 35.37 -7.89
CA SER A 41 -24.26 34.81 -6.62
C SER A 41 -24.65 33.34 -6.51
N PHE A 42 -23.85 32.56 -5.79
CA PHE A 42 -24.05 31.14 -5.58
C PHE A 42 -24.02 30.79 -4.10
N ASP A 43 -24.97 29.96 -3.68
CA ASP A 43 -25.01 29.39 -2.33
C ASP A 43 -25.09 27.85 -2.36
N HIS A 44 -25.15 27.23 -1.19
CA HIS A 44 -25.40 25.81 -1.04
C HIS A 44 -26.49 25.56 -0.01
N GLY A 45 -27.32 24.55 -0.27
CA GLY A 45 -28.27 24.01 0.70
C GLY A 45 -28.19 22.49 0.72
N GLU A 46 -28.15 21.90 1.90
CA GLU A 46 -28.36 20.45 2.03
C GLU A 46 -29.86 20.19 2.02
N TYR A 47 -30.32 19.42 1.04
CA TYR A 47 -31.74 19.13 0.84
C TYR A 47 -32.03 17.67 1.15
N ALA A 48 -33.15 17.41 1.81
CA ALA A 48 -33.52 16.06 2.25
C ALA A 48 -34.11 15.22 1.11
N SER A 49 -34.72 15.87 0.12
CA SER A 49 -35.47 15.21 -0.97
C SER A 49 -35.35 15.95 -2.29
N VAL A 50 -35.71 15.28 -3.40
CA VAL A 50 -35.69 15.91 -4.73
C VAL A 50 -36.88 16.86 -4.91
N GLU A 51 -37.98 16.60 -4.21
CA GLU A 51 -39.18 17.44 -4.17
C GLU A 51 -38.85 18.81 -3.60
N GLU A 52 -38.06 18.85 -2.51
CA GLU A 52 -37.57 20.08 -1.89
C GLU A 52 -36.65 20.87 -2.84
N VAL A 53 -35.74 20.17 -3.54
CA VAL A 53 -34.90 20.79 -4.58
C VAL A 53 -35.75 21.44 -5.67
N HIS A 54 -36.79 20.74 -6.12
CA HIS A 54 -37.69 21.24 -7.16
C HIS A 54 -38.56 22.42 -6.69
N GLU A 55 -39.03 22.43 -5.44
CA GLU A 55 -39.77 23.56 -4.85
C GLU A 55 -38.90 24.83 -4.86
N GLN A 56 -37.65 24.74 -4.40
CA GLN A 56 -36.71 25.86 -4.43
C GLN A 56 -36.43 26.38 -5.85
N LEU A 57 -36.31 25.48 -6.84
CA LEU A 57 -36.11 25.87 -8.24
C LEU A 57 -37.37 26.55 -8.82
N ARG A 58 -38.56 26.11 -8.42
CA ARG A 58 -39.84 26.64 -8.92
C ARG A 58 -40.19 28.00 -8.34
N ASP A 59 -39.88 28.25 -7.07
CA ASP A 59 -40.19 29.51 -6.38
C ASP A 59 -39.50 30.75 -7.00
N GLY A 60 -38.71 30.56 -8.06
CA GLY A 60 -38.04 31.64 -8.79
C GLY A 60 -36.89 32.26 -8.02
N ALA A 61 -36.62 31.77 -6.80
CA ALA A 61 -35.54 32.21 -5.94
C ALA A 61 -34.16 31.95 -6.57
N PHE A 62 -34.04 30.94 -7.44
CA PHE A 62 -32.82 30.56 -8.13
C PHE A 62 -33.01 30.56 -9.66
N GLY A 63 -32.08 31.21 -10.35
CA GLY A 63 -32.01 31.25 -11.81
C GLY A 63 -31.20 30.11 -12.43
N MET A 64 -30.40 29.42 -11.63
CA MET A 64 -29.50 28.36 -12.07
C MET A 64 -29.17 27.39 -10.92
N GLY A 65 -28.81 26.16 -11.25
CA GLY A 65 -28.53 25.13 -10.23
C GLY A 65 -27.49 24.12 -10.66
N ALA A 66 -26.59 23.76 -9.75
CA ALA A 66 -25.71 22.61 -9.87
C ALA A 66 -26.30 21.46 -9.04
N ILE A 67 -26.67 20.36 -9.68
CA ILE A 67 -27.27 19.18 -9.03
C ILE A 67 -26.19 18.13 -8.78
N THR A 68 -26.09 17.63 -7.56
CA THR A 68 -25.18 16.54 -7.21
C THR A 68 -25.90 15.35 -6.57
N MET A 69 -25.14 14.37 -6.07
CA MET A 69 -25.68 13.20 -5.38
C MET A 69 -26.65 13.62 -4.26
N PRO A 70 -27.78 12.90 -4.07
CA PRO A 70 -28.26 11.75 -4.86
C PRO A 70 -29.18 12.11 -6.03
N PHE A 71 -29.36 13.39 -6.37
CA PHE A 71 -30.51 13.85 -7.14
C PHE A 71 -30.36 13.87 -8.67
N LYS A 72 -29.17 13.55 -9.21
CA LYS A 72 -28.88 13.73 -10.65
C LYS A 72 -29.87 13.02 -11.59
N SER A 73 -30.33 11.82 -11.25
CA SER A 73 -31.33 11.10 -12.05
C SER A 73 -32.76 11.37 -11.60
N THR A 74 -32.99 11.62 -10.30
CA THR A 74 -34.34 11.78 -9.74
C THR A 74 -34.94 13.16 -10.01
N ILE A 75 -34.13 14.18 -10.33
CA ILE A 75 -34.63 15.52 -10.66
C ILE A 75 -35.27 15.58 -12.05
N MET A 76 -34.88 14.68 -12.96
CA MET A 76 -35.30 14.70 -14.37
C MET A 76 -36.82 14.78 -14.59
N PRO A 77 -37.67 14.01 -13.87
CA PRO A 77 -39.12 14.07 -14.05
C PRO A 77 -39.76 15.40 -13.65
N PHE A 78 -39.05 16.25 -12.90
CA PHE A 78 -39.52 17.55 -12.44
C PHE A 78 -39.13 18.69 -13.39
N LEU A 79 -38.37 18.42 -14.45
CA LEU A 79 -37.88 19.43 -15.40
C LEU A 79 -38.84 19.57 -16.58
N ASN A 80 -38.94 20.78 -17.12
CA ASN A 80 -39.78 21.05 -18.30
C ASN A 80 -39.10 20.56 -19.59
N GLY A 81 -37.77 20.66 -19.64
CA GLY A 81 -36.95 20.18 -20.75
C GLY A 81 -35.63 19.63 -20.27
N ILE A 82 -35.12 18.65 -21.00
CA ILE A 82 -33.80 18.05 -20.79
C ILE A 82 -33.11 18.06 -22.15
N ASP A 83 -31.84 18.46 -22.20
CA ASP A 83 -31.11 18.42 -23.46
C ASP A 83 -30.87 16.97 -23.91
N GLU A 84 -30.59 16.80 -25.20
CA GLU A 84 -30.49 15.48 -25.80
C GLU A 84 -29.42 14.60 -25.12
N GLU A 85 -28.28 15.20 -24.77
CA GLU A 85 -27.17 14.52 -24.12
C GLU A 85 -27.49 14.12 -22.67
N ALA A 86 -28.04 15.00 -21.83
CA ALA A 86 -28.42 14.64 -20.47
C ALA A 86 -29.56 13.61 -20.43
N ASN A 87 -30.48 13.69 -21.40
CA ASN A 87 -31.53 12.68 -21.55
C ASN A 87 -30.94 11.32 -21.94
N ALA A 88 -29.95 11.30 -22.83
CA ALA A 88 -29.21 10.09 -23.21
C ALA A 88 -28.45 9.47 -22.03
N ILE A 89 -27.80 10.30 -21.23
CA ILE A 89 -27.06 9.89 -20.03
C ILE A 89 -28.05 9.36 -18.97
N GLY A 90 -29.25 9.93 -18.89
CA GLY A 90 -30.19 9.64 -17.81
C GLY A 90 -29.76 10.27 -16.48
N ALA A 91 -29.06 11.41 -16.55
CA ALA A 91 -28.64 12.18 -15.39
C ALA A 91 -28.45 13.66 -15.75
N VAL A 92 -28.94 14.55 -14.89
CA VAL A 92 -28.80 16.01 -14.98
C VAL A 92 -27.99 16.50 -13.78
N ASN A 93 -26.91 17.25 -14.04
CA ASN A 93 -26.11 17.89 -12.99
C ASN A 93 -26.18 19.43 -13.06
N THR A 94 -26.91 19.99 -14.03
CA THR A 94 -26.94 21.43 -14.31
C THR A 94 -28.33 21.87 -14.74
N ILE A 95 -28.89 22.90 -14.10
CA ILE A 95 -30.21 23.46 -14.36
C ILE A 95 -30.09 24.92 -14.78
N SER A 96 -30.87 25.31 -15.78
CA SER A 96 -31.11 26.70 -16.19
C SER A 96 -32.58 27.03 -16.02
N HIS A 97 -32.90 28.09 -15.28
CA HIS A 97 -34.26 28.61 -15.15
C HIS A 97 -34.48 29.71 -16.21
N LEU A 98 -35.18 29.33 -17.28
CA LEU A 98 -35.44 30.15 -18.45
C LEU A 98 -36.87 30.68 -18.41
N ASN A 99 -37.12 31.75 -19.17
CA ASN A 99 -38.48 32.15 -19.53
C ASN A 99 -38.69 31.79 -21.00
N LYS A 100 -39.63 30.87 -21.28
CA LYS A 100 -39.98 30.43 -22.64
C LYS A 100 -41.43 30.78 -22.90
N ASP A 101 -41.66 31.67 -23.87
CA ASP A 101 -42.99 32.14 -24.25
C ASP A 101 -43.82 32.69 -23.07
N GLY A 102 -43.16 33.40 -22.15
CA GLY A 102 -43.80 33.99 -20.97
C GLY A 102 -44.00 33.00 -19.81
N LYS A 103 -43.53 31.76 -19.91
CA LYS A 103 -43.64 30.73 -18.87
C LYS A 103 -42.28 30.36 -18.30
N ASP A 104 -42.27 30.08 -17.00
CA ASP A 104 -41.10 29.54 -16.30
C ASP A 104 -40.77 28.14 -16.85
N TRP A 105 -39.49 27.95 -17.17
CA TRP A 105 -38.99 26.76 -17.84
C TRP A 105 -37.67 26.30 -17.21
N LEU A 106 -37.71 25.18 -16.50
CA LEU A 106 -36.54 24.51 -15.97
C LEU A 106 -35.94 23.58 -17.04
N GLN A 107 -34.76 23.95 -17.53
CA GLN A 107 -34.00 23.17 -18.51
C GLN A 107 -32.84 22.43 -17.82
N GLY A 108 -32.76 21.11 -18.02
CA GLY A 108 -31.69 20.26 -17.53
C GLY A 108 -30.60 19.96 -18.55
N HIS A 109 -29.37 19.84 -18.05
CA HIS A 109 -28.15 19.55 -18.79
C HIS A 109 -27.18 18.65 -17.99
N ASN A 110 -26.19 18.07 -18.66
CA ASN A 110 -25.13 17.29 -18.06
C ASN A 110 -23.74 17.81 -18.46
N THR A 111 -22.95 18.23 -17.48
CA THR A 111 -21.59 18.73 -17.68
C THR A 111 -20.52 17.78 -17.12
N ASP A 112 -20.92 16.71 -16.43
CA ASP A 112 -19.99 15.69 -15.94
C ASP A 112 -19.32 14.99 -17.14
N ALA A 113 -20.08 14.62 -18.17
CA ALA A 113 -19.54 13.90 -19.33
C ALA A 113 -18.50 14.73 -20.09
N ALA A 114 -18.80 16.01 -20.32
CA ALA A 114 -17.87 16.96 -20.92
C ALA A 114 -16.61 17.15 -20.05
N GLY A 115 -16.78 17.32 -18.73
CA GLY A 115 -15.67 17.47 -17.79
C GLY A 115 -14.75 16.25 -17.76
N ILE A 116 -15.30 15.03 -17.76
CA ILE A 116 -14.54 13.78 -17.83
C ILE A 116 -13.74 13.72 -19.13
N ALA A 117 -14.40 13.96 -20.28
CA ALA A 117 -13.73 13.88 -21.57
C ALA A 117 -12.61 14.92 -21.72
N GLN A 118 -12.83 16.14 -21.23
CA GLN A 118 -11.84 17.20 -21.26
C GLN A 118 -10.57 16.82 -20.52
N VAL A 119 -10.67 16.33 -19.28
CA VAL A 119 -9.46 16.02 -18.49
C VAL A 119 -8.69 14.82 -19.04
N PHE A 120 -9.35 13.85 -19.69
CA PHE A 120 -8.65 12.77 -20.39
C PHE A 120 -7.86 13.30 -21.60
N ASN A 121 -8.47 14.17 -22.41
CA ASN A 121 -7.83 14.76 -23.58
C ASN A 121 -6.66 15.70 -23.22
N GLU A 122 -6.73 16.37 -22.07
CA GLU A 122 -5.64 17.20 -21.54
C GLU A 122 -4.50 16.36 -20.96
N CYS A 123 -4.80 15.16 -20.46
CA CYS A 123 -3.81 14.28 -19.84
C CYS A 123 -2.93 13.54 -20.84
N THR A 124 -3.48 13.06 -21.96
CA THR A 124 -2.70 12.47 -23.05
C THR A 124 -3.38 12.62 -24.40
N SER A 125 -2.59 12.54 -25.47
CA SER A 125 -3.14 12.43 -26.81
C SER A 125 -3.80 11.07 -26.99
N LEU A 126 -5.09 11.05 -27.31
CA LEU A 126 -5.82 9.80 -27.58
C LEU A 126 -5.21 8.98 -28.73
N SER A 127 -4.42 9.58 -29.63
CA SER A 127 -3.69 8.85 -30.67
C SER A 127 -2.65 7.86 -30.12
N GLU A 128 -2.16 8.10 -28.90
CA GLU A 128 -1.22 7.22 -28.19
C GLU A 128 -1.91 5.99 -27.61
N ILE A 129 -3.25 5.97 -27.60
CA ILE A 129 -4.08 4.86 -27.13
C ILE A 129 -4.99 4.43 -28.30
N PRO A 130 -4.47 3.68 -29.29
CA PRO A 130 -5.22 3.35 -30.51
C PRO A 130 -6.39 2.38 -30.26
N GLN A 131 -6.24 1.45 -29.31
CA GLN A 131 -7.32 0.59 -28.83
C GLN A 131 -7.72 1.02 -27.42
N ARG A 132 -8.90 1.65 -27.31
CA ARG A 132 -9.41 2.20 -26.04
C ARG A 132 -10.50 1.32 -25.49
N ILE A 133 -10.23 0.70 -24.34
CA ILE A 133 -11.22 -0.04 -23.56
C ILE A 133 -11.44 0.74 -22.27
N GLY A 134 -12.69 1.11 -22.03
CA GLY A 134 -13.10 1.85 -20.85
C GLY A 134 -13.37 0.91 -19.67
N LEU A 135 -13.12 1.40 -18.46
CA LEU A 135 -13.59 0.79 -17.21
C LEU A 135 -14.33 1.83 -16.40
N VAL A 136 -15.55 1.53 -15.95
CA VAL A 136 -16.35 2.38 -15.06
C VAL A 136 -16.64 1.64 -13.77
N ILE A 137 -16.35 2.28 -12.64
CA ILE A 137 -16.55 1.72 -11.30
C ILE A 137 -17.72 2.45 -10.64
N GLY A 138 -18.81 1.72 -10.39
CA GLY A 138 -20.07 2.24 -9.86
C GLY A 138 -21.19 2.26 -10.89
N SER A 139 -22.40 2.58 -10.43
CA SER A 139 -23.63 2.54 -11.25
C SER A 139 -24.55 3.77 -11.10
N GLY A 140 -24.07 4.86 -10.49
CA GLY A 140 -24.84 6.09 -10.28
C GLY A 140 -24.83 7.07 -11.46
N GLY A 141 -25.36 8.28 -11.25
CA GLY A 141 -25.42 9.33 -12.28
C GLY A 141 -24.05 9.74 -12.86
N ALA A 142 -23.00 9.77 -12.03
CA ALA A 142 -21.63 10.03 -12.50
C ALA A 142 -21.10 8.87 -13.37
N ALA A 143 -21.43 7.61 -13.02
CA ALA A 143 -21.05 6.45 -13.81
C ALA A 143 -21.72 6.46 -15.19
N ARG A 144 -22.99 6.88 -15.26
CA ARG A 144 -23.69 7.10 -16.54
C ARG A 144 -22.97 8.13 -17.42
N ALA A 145 -22.58 9.27 -16.85
CA ALA A 145 -21.83 10.29 -17.56
C ALA A 145 -20.45 9.78 -18.02
N ALA A 146 -19.77 8.97 -17.20
CA ALA A 146 -18.50 8.34 -17.55
C ALA A 146 -18.62 7.36 -18.72
N VAL A 147 -19.64 6.48 -18.70
CA VAL A 147 -19.91 5.55 -19.83
C VAL A 147 -20.13 6.34 -21.11
N TRP A 148 -20.95 7.40 -21.04
CA TRP A 148 -21.23 8.26 -22.18
C TRP A 148 -19.97 8.95 -22.72
N ALA A 149 -19.18 9.58 -21.85
CA ALA A 149 -17.93 10.24 -22.22
C ALA A 149 -16.93 9.27 -22.87
N LEU A 150 -16.78 8.07 -22.31
CA LEU A 150 -15.88 7.03 -22.82
C LEU A 150 -16.30 6.58 -24.23
N LEU A 151 -17.57 6.32 -24.47
CA LEU A 151 -18.07 5.86 -25.77
C LEU A 151 -18.13 6.98 -26.82
N MET A 152 -18.78 8.09 -26.47
CA MET A 152 -19.17 9.11 -27.45
C MET A 152 -18.05 10.09 -27.75
N THR A 153 -17.26 10.49 -26.75
CA THR A 153 -16.22 11.51 -26.91
C THR A 153 -14.84 10.88 -27.04
N LEU A 154 -14.51 9.96 -26.13
CA LEU A 154 -13.20 9.31 -26.08
C LEU A 154 -13.11 8.08 -27.01
N LYS A 155 -14.22 7.70 -27.66
CA LYS A 155 -14.29 6.64 -28.68
C LYS A 155 -13.70 5.30 -28.20
N CYS A 156 -14.01 4.91 -26.96
CA CYS A 156 -13.75 3.56 -26.48
C CYS A 156 -14.56 2.55 -27.29
N THR A 157 -13.93 1.45 -27.70
CA THR A 157 -14.60 0.37 -28.44
C THR A 157 -15.50 -0.46 -27.54
N SER A 158 -15.19 -0.50 -26.23
CA SER A 158 -15.99 -1.18 -25.22
C SER A 158 -15.81 -0.52 -23.86
N VAL A 159 -16.81 -0.66 -22.98
CA VAL A 159 -16.78 -0.19 -21.59
C VAL A 159 -17.17 -1.32 -20.65
N MET A 160 -16.24 -1.65 -19.76
CA MET A 160 -16.41 -2.60 -18.67
C MET A 160 -17.04 -1.87 -17.49
N ILE A 161 -18.10 -2.41 -16.91
CA ILE A 161 -18.72 -1.87 -15.69
C ILE A 161 -18.44 -2.82 -14.53
N VAL A 162 -17.98 -2.26 -13.41
CA VAL A 162 -17.86 -2.96 -12.12
C VAL A 162 -18.70 -2.22 -11.09
N ALA A 163 -19.73 -2.86 -10.55
CA ALA A 163 -20.57 -2.27 -9.52
C ALA A 163 -21.11 -3.35 -8.56
N ARG A 164 -21.53 -2.92 -7.37
CA ARG A 164 -22.04 -3.83 -6.31
C ARG A 164 -23.29 -4.61 -6.71
N TYR A 165 -24.19 -4.00 -7.47
CA TYR A 165 -25.51 -4.54 -7.76
C TYR A 165 -25.71 -4.75 -9.25
N ALA A 166 -25.92 -6.00 -9.66
CA ALA A 166 -26.04 -6.36 -11.08
C ALA A 166 -27.27 -5.77 -11.76
N ASN A 167 -28.41 -5.71 -11.07
CA ASN A 167 -29.64 -5.08 -11.57
C ASN A 167 -29.42 -3.60 -11.91
N ALA A 168 -28.71 -2.84 -11.06
CA ALA A 168 -28.41 -1.44 -11.34
C ALA A 168 -27.56 -1.24 -12.60
N VAL A 169 -26.65 -2.18 -12.90
CA VAL A 169 -25.88 -2.17 -14.14
C VAL A 169 -26.74 -2.53 -15.34
N GLU A 170 -27.62 -3.53 -15.19
CA GLU A 170 -28.56 -3.94 -16.25
C GLU A 170 -29.53 -2.81 -16.61
N ASP A 171 -30.09 -2.11 -15.62
CA ASP A 171 -30.95 -0.94 -15.81
C ASP A 171 -30.22 0.20 -16.51
N MET A 172 -28.95 0.44 -16.15
CA MET A 172 -28.10 1.40 -16.83
C MET A 172 -27.89 1.04 -18.30
N ILE A 173 -27.46 -0.19 -18.59
CA ILE A 173 -27.22 -0.65 -19.97
C ILE A 173 -28.52 -0.58 -20.78
N ASN A 174 -29.65 -0.97 -20.20
CA ASN A 174 -30.96 -0.91 -20.84
C ASN A 174 -31.34 0.53 -21.21
N SER A 175 -31.10 1.50 -20.32
CA SER A 175 -31.39 2.91 -20.60
C SER A 175 -30.55 3.50 -21.73
N PHE A 176 -29.38 2.93 -22.01
CA PHE A 176 -28.53 3.35 -23.12
C PHE A 176 -28.91 2.71 -24.46
N LYS A 177 -29.77 1.67 -24.49
CA LYS A 177 -30.06 0.91 -25.73
C LYS A 177 -30.64 1.77 -26.85
N GLU A 178 -31.72 2.49 -26.57
CA GLU A 178 -32.43 3.30 -27.58
C GLU A 178 -31.52 4.40 -28.15
N ILE A 179 -30.79 5.08 -27.26
CA ILE A 179 -29.89 6.16 -27.69
C ILE A 179 -28.66 5.61 -28.41
N GLY A 180 -28.10 4.48 -27.97
CA GLY A 180 -27.02 3.79 -28.65
C GLY A 180 -27.36 3.49 -30.10
N SER A 181 -28.56 2.96 -30.36
CA SER A 181 -29.05 2.72 -31.72
C SER A 181 -29.12 3.99 -32.57
N LYS A 182 -29.53 5.13 -31.99
CA LYS A 182 -29.56 6.43 -32.69
C LYS A 182 -28.17 6.89 -33.13
N TYR A 183 -27.13 6.60 -32.34
CA TYR A 183 -25.74 6.93 -32.66
C TYR A 183 -24.96 5.79 -33.35
N GLY A 184 -25.64 4.69 -33.73
CA GLY A 184 -25.02 3.54 -34.40
C GLY A 184 -24.09 2.72 -33.50
N ILE A 185 -24.23 2.81 -32.17
CA ILE A 185 -23.43 2.08 -31.19
C ILE A 185 -24.24 0.90 -30.64
N PRO A 186 -23.79 -0.35 -30.80
CA PRO A 186 -24.45 -1.52 -30.25
C PRO A 186 -24.15 -1.64 -28.75
N ILE A 187 -24.81 -0.83 -27.93
CA ILE A 187 -24.58 -0.77 -26.48
C ILE A 187 -24.55 -2.14 -25.79
N PRO A 188 -25.48 -3.10 -26.07
CA PRO A 188 -25.43 -4.42 -25.45
C PRO A 188 -24.19 -5.25 -25.81
N GLU A 189 -23.50 -4.93 -26.90
CA GLU A 189 -22.31 -5.63 -27.36
C GLU A 189 -21.03 -4.98 -26.84
N CYS A 190 -21.04 -3.65 -26.62
CA CYS A 190 -19.85 -2.91 -26.21
C CYS A 190 -19.83 -2.52 -24.72
N VAL A 191 -20.95 -2.55 -24.00
CA VAL A 191 -21.02 -2.23 -22.57
C VAL A 191 -21.45 -3.46 -21.77
N PHE A 192 -20.61 -3.94 -20.86
CA PHE A 192 -20.90 -5.17 -20.12
C PHE A 192 -20.41 -5.16 -18.68
N HIS A 193 -21.15 -5.89 -17.82
CA HIS A 193 -20.85 -6.04 -16.41
C HIS A 193 -19.80 -7.13 -16.17
N VAL A 194 -18.68 -6.77 -15.53
CA VAL A 194 -17.70 -7.74 -15.02
C VAL A 194 -18.17 -8.26 -13.67
N LYS A 195 -18.87 -9.41 -13.69
CA LYS A 195 -19.53 -9.99 -12.50
C LYS A 195 -18.61 -10.76 -11.54
N SER A 196 -17.39 -11.13 -11.94
CA SER A 196 -16.50 -11.95 -11.09
C SER A 196 -15.02 -11.84 -11.46
N VAL A 197 -14.14 -12.22 -10.54
CA VAL A 197 -12.68 -12.30 -10.75
C VAL A 197 -12.35 -13.22 -11.93
N GLN A 198 -13.05 -14.36 -12.06
CA GLN A 198 -12.86 -15.29 -13.16
C GLN A 198 -13.31 -14.68 -14.50
N HIS A 199 -14.35 -13.84 -14.50
CA HIS A 199 -14.76 -13.10 -15.67
C HIS A 199 -13.68 -12.07 -16.07
N ALA A 200 -13.16 -11.30 -15.11
CA ALA A 200 -12.08 -10.34 -15.33
C ALA A 200 -10.83 -11.01 -15.94
N LYS A 201 -10.37 -12.12 -15.34
CA LYS A 201 -9.21 -12.88 -15.84
C LYS A 201 -9.41 -13.39 -17.28
N ARG A 202 -10.61 -13.87 -17.62
CA ARG A 202 -10.93 -14.32 -18.99
C ARG A 202 -10.86 -13.17 -20.00
N LEU A 203 -11.40 -12.01 -19.66
CA LEU A 203 -11.35 -10.82 -20.52
C LEU A 203 -9.91 -10.36 -20.76
N LEU A 204 -9.11 -10.25 -19.69
CA LEU A 204 -7.69 -9.88 -19.80
C LEU A 204 -6.90 -10.91 -20.66
N ALA A 205 -7.17 -12.20 -20.49
CA ALA A 205 -6.54 -13.25 -21.29
C ALA A 205 -6.91 -13.18 -22.78
N GLN A 206 -8.06 -12.59 -23.11
CA GLN A 206 -8.52 -12.35 -24.49
C GLN A 206 -8.03 -11.02 -25.08
N GLY A 207 -7.23 -10.24 -24.34
CA GLY A 207 -6.77 -8.92 -24.80
C GLY A 207 -7.74 -7.77 -24.50
N VAL A 208 -8.82 -8.03 -23.76
CA VAL A 208 -9.78 -7.01 -23.34
C VAL A 208 -9.28 -6.36 -22.05
N THR A 209 -8.34 -5.44 -22.19
CA THR A 209 -7.65 -4.77 -21.08
C THR A 209 -7.99 -3.28 -21.05
N PRO A 210 -8.47 -2.73 -19.92
CA PRO A 210 -8.84 -1.33 -19.84
C PRO A 210 -7.61 -0.42 -19.95
N SER A 211 -7.75 0.67 -20.71
CA SER A 211 -6.75 1.73 -20.83
C SER A 211 -7.23 3.07 -20.28
N LEU A 212 -8.54 3.29 -20.23
CA LEU A 212 -9.16 4.45 -19.60
C LEU A 212 -10.12 3.98 -18.51
N ALA A 213 -9.90 4.39 -17.26
CA ALA A 213 -10.71 3.98 -16.13
C ALA A 213 -11.30 5.18 -15.40
N VAL A 214 -12.56 5.09 -14.99
CA VAL A 214 -13.29 6.13 -14.24
C VAL A 214 -13.94 5.53 -13.00
N SER A 215 -13.48 5.91 -11.82
CA SER A 215 -14.14 5.63 -10.55
C SER A 215 -15.23 6.66 -10.27
N CYS A 216 -16.43 6.19 -9.96
CA CYS A 216 -17.59 7.01 -9.61
C CYS A 216 -18.16 6.67 -8.22
N ILE A 217 -17.39 5.96 -7.40
CA ILE A 217 -17.78 5.58 -6.04
C ILE A 217 -17.08 6.47 -5.01
N PRO A 218 -17.70 6.69 -3.83
CA PRO A 218 -17.01 7.32 -2.71
C PRO A 218 -15.79 6.49 -2.26
N ASP A 219 -14.83 7.14 -1.61
CA ASP A 219 -13.67 6.42 -1.06
C ASP A 219 -14.10 5.57 0.15
N PRO A 220 -13.84 4.24 0.15
CA PRO A 220 -14.33 3.34 1.20
C PRO A 220 -13.79 3.67 2.59
N LEU A 221 -12.52 4.12 2.68
CA LEU A 221 -11.91 4.52 3.95
C LEU A 221 -12.56 5.79 4.51
N PHE A 222 -12.93 6.72 3.63
CA PHE A 222 -13.67 7.92 4.00
C PHE A 222 -15.13 7.61 4.39
N GLU A 223 -15.79 6.65 3.74
CA GLU A 223 -17.14 6.20 4.16
C GLU A 223 -17.11 5.47 5.51
N ALA A 224 -16.11 4.60 5.74
CA ALA A 224 -15.98 3.82 6.97
C ALA A 224 -15.73 4.70 8.21
N ALA A 225 -15.04 5.83 8.03
CA ALA A 225 -14.82 6.81 9.09
C ALA A 225 -16.09 7.60 9.50
N ASN A 226 -17.12 7.59 8.65
CA ASN A 226 -18.32 8.43 8.81
C ASN A 226 -19.64 7.64 9.00
N LYS A 227 -19.60 6.29 9.08
CA LYS A 227 -20.79 5.44 9.26
C LYS A 227 -20.83 4.76 10.63
N ASP A 228 -21.99 4.83 11.28
CA ASP A 228 -22.28 4.06 12.50
C ASP A 228 -22.33 2.54 12.24
N VAL A 229 -21.84 1.77 13.22
CA VAL A 229 -21.40 0.36 13.14
C VAL A 229 -22.52 -0.68 12.83
N LYS A 230 -23.79 -0.30 12.63
CA LYS A 230 -24.93 -1.25 12.78
C LYS A 230 -25.48 -1.96 11.53
N THR A 231 -25.02 -1.70 10.31
CA THR A 231 -25.53 -2.39 9.10
C THR A 231 -24.41 -2.97 8.26
N GLN A 232 -23.94 -4.19 8.55
CA GLN A 232 -22.65 -4.68 8.04
C GLN A 232 -22.54 -6.12 7.53
N SER A 233 -23.61 -6.93 7.40
CA SER A 233 -23.43 -8.33 6.95
C SER A 233 -23.53 -8.54 5.44
N GLU A 234 -24.57 -8.04 4.76
CA GLU A 234 -24.78 -8.39 3.34
C GLU A 234 -23.89 -7.57 2.39
N GLY A 235 -23.83 -6.24 2.51
CA GLY A 235 -23.11 -5.39 1.55
C GLY A 235 -21.58 -5.56 1.51
N LYS A 236 -20.97 -6.17 2.53
CA LYS A 236 -19.52 -6.37 2.59
C LYS A 236 -19.02 -7.39 1.58
N GLU A 237 -19.81 -8.41 1.26
CA GLU A 237 -19.36 -9.47 0.35
C GLU A 237 -19.35 -8.98 -1.11
N GLN A 238 -20.39 -8.28 -1.57
CA GLN A 238 -20.39 -7.71 -2.92
C GLN A 238 -19.35 -6.59 -3.07
N GLU A 239 -19.07 -5.85 -1.99
CA GLU A 239 -17.98 -4.87 -1.96
C GLU A 239 -16.61 -5.55 -2.08
N ARG A 240 -16.33 -6.60 -1.30
CA ARG A 240 -15.10 -7.41 -1.42
C ARG A 240 -14.93 -7.98 -2.83
N GLN A 241 -16.00 -8.53 -3.40
CA GLN A 241 -16.00 -9.06 -4.76
C GLN A 241 -15.69 -7.97 -5.79
N THR A 242 -16.25 -6.77 -5.63
CA THR A 242 -15.96 -5.61 -6.47
C THR A 242 -14.47 -5.26 -6.43
N PHE A 243 -13.89 -5.11 -5.23
CA PHE A 243 -12.46 -4.80 -5.10
C PHE A 243 -11.55 -5.90 -5.64
N ALA A 244 -11.89 -7.17 -5.46
CA ALA A 244 -11.13 -8.28 -6.03
C ALA A 244 -11.13 -8.28 -7.56
N ILE A 245 -12.23 -7.86 -8.19
CA ILE A 245 -12.31 -7.66 -9.65
C ILE A 245 -11.41 -6.49 -10.07
N LEU A 246 -11.48 -5.36 -9.36
CA LEU A 246 -10.67 -4.19 -9.64
C LEU A 246 -9.17 -4.46 -9.50
N ASP A 247 -8.75 -5.26 -8.52
CA ASP A 247 -7.37 -5.70 -8.36
C ASP A 247 -6.85 -6.40 -9.63
N GLN A 248 -7.67 -7.27 -10.24
CA GLN A 248 -7.28 -7.90 -11.51
C GLN A 248 -7.23 -6.92 -12.68
N LEU A 249 -8.22 -6.03 -12.79
CA LEU A 249 -8.37 -5.12 -13.93
C LEU A 249 -7.41 -3.93 -13.90
N LEU A 250 -6.98 -3.50 -12.70
CA LEU A 250 -6.09 -2.35 -12.51
C LEU A 250 -4.65 -2.75 -12.21
N VAL A 251 -4.43 -3.87 -11.49
CA VAL A 251 -3.12 -4.25 -10.90
C VAL A 251 -2.76 -5.72 -11.17
N GLY A 252 -3.52 -6.44 -12.00
CA GLY A 252 -3.30 -7.86 -12.25
C GLY A 252 -2.06 -8.15 -13.11
N ARG A 253 -1.44 -9.33 -12.94
CA ARG A 253 -0.32 -9.78 -13.79
C ARG A 253 -0.66 -9.78 -15.29
N LEU A 254 -1.90 -10.14 -15.63
CA LEU A 254 -2.38 -10.14 -17.01
C LEU A 254 -2.54 -8.72 -17.56
N HIS A 255 -3.03 -7.77 -16.75
CA HIS A 255 -3.07 -6.35 -17.08
C HIS A 255 -1.65 -5.81 -17.35
N ARG A 256 -0.71 -6.03 -16.41
CA ARG A 256 0.70 -5.58 -16.53
C ARG A 256 1.38 -5.98 -17.82
N ARG A 257 1.18 -7.21 -18.29
CA ARG A 257 1.80 -7.72 -19.52
C ARG A 257 1.36 -6.95 -20.77
N GLN A 258 0.13 -6.44 -20.82
CA GLN A 258 -0.38 -5.69 -21.97
C GLN A 258 -0.14 -4.18 -21.86
N ARG A 259 -0.15 -3.64 -20.63
CA ARG A 259 0.17 -2.23 -20.34
C ARG A 259 1.52 -1.76 -20.88
N GLN A 260 2.50 -2.66 -20.99
CA GLN A 260 3.84 -2.35 -21.51
C GLN A 260 3.81 -1.65 -22.89
N SER A 261 2.71 -1.75 -23.62
CA SER A 261 2.56 -1.19 -24.97
C SER A 261 1.66 0.05 -25.10
N THR A 262 0.91 0.46 -24.06
CA THR A 262 -0.10 1.53 -24.19
C THR A 262 -0.27 2.31 -22.88
N PRO A 263 -0.35 3.67 -22.92
CA PRO A 263 -0.66 4.47 -21.74
C PRO A 263 -1.99 4.11 -21.09
N CYS A 264 -2.04 4.08 -19.75
CA CYS A 264 -3.25 3.84 -18.98
C CYS A 264 -3.55 5.05 -18.07
N ILE A 265 -4.79 5.53 -18.09
CA ILE A 265 -5.22 6.71 -17.33
C ILE A 265 -6.42 6.34 -16.43
N PHE A 266 -6.27 6.61 -15.14
CA PHE A 266 -7.28 6.36 -14.13
C PHE A 266 -7.78 7.69 -13.58
N LEU A 267 -9.08 7.93 -13.69
CA LEU A 267 -9.74 9.12 -13.18
C LEU A 267 -10.64 8.72 -12.03
N ASP A 268 -10.56 9.42 -10.90
CA ASP A 268 -11.51 9.25 -9.81
C ASP A 268 -12.40 10.48 -9.69
N MET A 269 -13.72 10.32 -9.83
CA MET A 269 -14.69 11.41 -9.66
C MET A 269 -14.77 11.88 -8.21
N CYS A 270 -14.33 11.05 -7.26
CA CYS A 270 -14.25 11.42 -5.86
C CYS A 270 -13.07 12.38 -5.63
N PHE A 271 -13.34 13.54 -5.02
CA PHE A 271 -12.32 14.53 -4.69
C PHE A 271 -12.04 14.62 -3.18
N LYS A 272 -12.72 13.81 -2.35
CA LYS A 272 -12.52 13.75 -0.90
C LYS A 272 -12.35 12.29 -0.44
N PRO A 273 -11.15 11.91 0.04
CA PRO A 273 -9.92 12.71 0.10
C PRO A 273 -9.42 13.11 -1.30
N MET A 274 -8.57 14.15 -1.37
CA MET A 274 -7.96 14.61 -2.64
C MET A 274 -7.18 13.50 -3.38
N TYR A 275 -6.78 12.46 -2.64
CA TYR A 275 -6.10 11.30 -3.18
C TYR A 275 -6.72 10.04 -2.58
N THR A 276 -7.51 9.32 -3.39
CA THR A 276 -8.35 8.20 -2.94
C THR A 276 -7.59 6.88 -2.88
N SER A 277 -8.21 5.87 -2.29
CA SER A 277 -7.64 4.52 -2.18
C SER A 277 -7.55 3.82 -3.54
N LEU A 278 -8.49 4.09 -4.45
CA LEU A 278 -8.44 3.56 -5.81
C LEU A 278 -7.40 4.27 -6.69
N MET A 279 -7.20 5.59 -6.52
CA MET A 279 -6.08 6.28 -7.16
C MET A 279 -4.74 5.70 -6.72
N ARG A 280 -4.56 5.46 -5.41
CA ARG A 280 -3.38 4.77 -4.87
C ARG A 280 -3.18 3.40 -5.52
N LEU A 281 -4.24 2.59 -5.58
CA LEU A 281 -4.20 1.27 -6.21
C LEU A 281 -3.76 1.35 -7.68
N ALA A 282 -4.36 2.24 -8.47
CA ALA A 282 -4.03 2.40 -9.88
C ALA A 282 -2.58 2.90 -10.08
N GLU A 283 -2.13 3.87 -9.28
CA GLU A 283 -0.75 4.41 -9.39
C GLU A 283 0.31 3.35 -9.08
N THR A 284 0.04 2.39 -8.17
CA THR A 284 1.00 1.31 -7.86
C THR A 284 1.34 0.43 -9.07
N ASP A 285 0.44 0.30 -10.05
CA ASP A 285 0.70 -0.41 -11.31
C ASP A 285 1.10 0.54 -12.45
N GLY A 286 1.35 1.81 -12.13
CA GLY A 286 1.84 2.84 -13.04
C GLY A 286 0.78 3.53 -13.90
N TRP A 287 -0.51 3.47 -13.52
CA TRP A 287 -1.53 4.31 -14.15
C TRP A 287 -1.25 5.78 -13.91
N THR A 288 -1.52 6.62 -14.91
CA THR A 288 -1.57 8.07 -14.70
C THR A 288 -2.89 8.41 -14.02
N VAL A 289 -2.84 9.03 -12.84
CA VAL A 289 -4.04 9.30 -12.03
C VAL A 289 -4.51 10.75 -12.15
N ILE A 290 -5.81 10.93 -12.38
CA ILE A 290 -6.48 12.23 -12.41
C ILE A 290 -7.45 12.29 -11.23
N GLY A 291 -7.28 13.27 -10.35
CA GLY A 291 -8.15 13.46 -9.19
C GLY A 291 -9.46 14.18 -9.54
N GLY A 292 -10.52 13.91 -8.78
CA GLY A 292 -11.86 14.42 -9.07
C GLY A 292 -11.99 15.94 -9.04
N ILE A 293 -11.03 16.63 -8.41
CA ILE A 293 -10.99 18.10 -8.38
C ILE A 293 -10.78 18.70 -9.79
N GLU A 294 -10.05 18.01 -10.66
CA GLU A 294 -9.80 18.45 -12.03
C GLU A 294 -11.09 18.36 -12.85
N VAL A 295 -11.83 17.26 -12.68
CA VAL A 295 -13.14 17.06 -13.30
C VAL A 295 -14.15 18.08 -12.78
N LEU A 296 -14.12 18.37 -11.48
CA LEU A 296 -15.00 19.37 -10.87
C LEU A 296 -14.73 20.76 -11.47
N GLY A 297 -13.46 21.10 -11.71
CA GLY A 297 -13.08 22.34 -12.39
C GLY A 297 -13.58 22.41 -13.84
N ALA A 298 -13.36 21.34 -14.61
CA ALA A 298 -13.80 21.25 -16.00
C ALA A 298 -15.33 21.31 -16.13
N GLN A 299 -16.07 20.52 -15.34
CA GLN A 299 -17.54 20.54 -15.38
C GLN A 299 -18.11 21.90 -14.95
N LEU A 300 -17.46 22.60 -14.01
CA LEU A 300 -17.94 23.89 -13.52
C LEU A 300 -17.80 24.96 -14.61
N ILE A 301 -16.69 24.94 -15.34
CA ILE A 301 -16.50 25.83 -16.50
C ILE A 301 -17.58 25.54 -17.56
N GLU A 302 -17.87 24.27 -17.81
CA GLU A 302 -18.91 23.88 -18.75
C GLU A 302 -20.32 24.33 -18.33
N GLN A 303 -20.61 24.39 -17.02
CA GLN A 303 -21.85 25.00 -16.51
C GLN A 303 -21.96 26.47 -16.89
N TRP A 304 -20.85 27.21 -16.77
CA TRP A 304 -20.79 28.60 -17.21
C TRP A 304 -20.97 28.75 -18.72
N ARG A 305 -20.48 27.81 -19.53
CA ARG A 305 -20.75 27.78 -20.98
C ARG A 305 -22.25 27.69 -21.26
N ILE A 306 -22.96 26.83 -20.54
CA ILE A 306 -24.41 26.66 -20.69
C ILE A 306 -25.16 27.92 -20.25
N TRP A 307 -24.81 28.48 -19.09
CA TRP A 307 -25.51 29.64 -18.56
C TRP A 307 -25.22 30.93 -19.33
N LEU A 308 -24.01 31.14 -19.83
CA LEU A 308 -23.69 32.33 -20.61
C LEU A 308 -23.95 32.14 -22.11
N GLY A 309 -23.97 30.90 -22.59
CA GLY A 309 -23.89 30.62 -24.03
C GLY A 309 -22.47 30.85 -24.56
N GLU A 310 -22.26 30.45 -25.81
CA GLU A 310 -20.98 30.66 -26.50
C GLU A 310 -20.83 32.13 -26.91
N GLY A 311 -19.65 32.71 -26.65
CA GLY A 311 -19.31 34.08 -27.02
C GLY A 311 -18.33 34.76 -26.05
N ASN A 312 -17.98 36.01 -26.39
CA ASN A 312 -16.88 36.77 -25.78
C ASN A 312 -16.86 36.78 -24.23
N LEU A 313 -18.03 36.76 -23.57
CA LEU A 313 -18.08 36.78 -22.10
C LEU A 313 -17.66 35.43 -21.50
N PHE A 314 -18.10 34.31 -22.07
CA PHE A 314 -17.64 32.99 -21.66
C PHE A 314 -16.15 32.82 -21.97
N ASP A 315 -15.71 33.24 -23.16
CA ASP A 315 -14.31 33.15 -23.58
C ASP A 315 -13.36 33.97 -22.69
N SER A 316 -13.89 34.96 -21.98
CA SER A 316 -13.12 35.77 -21.02
C SER A 316 -12.87 35.08 -19.68
N ILE A 317 -13.47 33.92 -19.40
CA ILE A 317 -13.23 33.16 -18.16
C ILE A 317 -11.80 32.57 -18.19
N PRO A 318 -10.90 32.97 -17.27
CA PRO A 318 -9.56 32.43 -17.21
C PRO A 318 -9.59 31.02 -16.59
N GLN A 319 -9.76 30.00 -17.44
CA GLN A 319 -9.99 28.62 -17.01
C GLN A 319 -8.92 28.11 -16.02
N ASP A 320 -7.64 28.41 -16.26
CA ASP A 320 -6.54 28.02 -15.38
C ASP A 320 -6.66 28.64 -13.98
N GLN A 321 -7.08 29.91 -13.90
CA GLN A 321 -7.29 30.60 -12.63
C GLN A 321 -8.47 30.00 -11.86
N VAL A 322 -9.55 29.66 -12.56
CA VAL A 322 -10.74 29.01 -11.97
C VAL A 322 -10.36 27.65 -11.40
N ARG A 323 -9.63 26.83 -12.16
CA ARG A 323 -9.14 25.52 -11.71
C ARG A 323 -8.14 25.64 -10.57
N ALA A 324 -7.24 26.64 -10.59
CA ALA A 324 -6.33 26.90 -9.48
C ALA A 324 -7.10 27.27 -8.20
N LYS A 325 -8.15 28.10 -8.29
CA LYS A 325 -8.99 28.44 -7.15
C LYS A 325 -9.75 27.24 -6.60
N MET A 326 -10.24 26.37 -7.48
CA MET A 326 -10.88 25.11 -7.11
C MET A 326 -9.94 24.23 -6.27
N ARG A 327 -8.68 24.05 -6.71
CA ARG A 327 -7.65 23.30 -5.97
C ARG A 327 -7.34 23.92 -4.61
N GLU A 328 -7.14 25.24 -4.56
CA GLU A 328 -6.86 25.99 -3.32
C GLU A 328 -7.95 25.77 -2.26
N LEU A 329 -9.21 25.91 -2.64
CA LEU A 329 -10.35 25.73 -1.73
C LEU A 329 -10.51 24.28 -1.27
N ALA A 330 -10.27 23.30 -2.15
CA ALA A 330 -10.33 21.89 -1.78
C ALA A 330 -9.27 21.52 -0.73
N ILE A 331 -8.03 22.02 -0.90
CA ILE A 331 -6.94 21.84 0.07
C ILE A 331 -7.32 22.47 1.42
N ASN A 332 -7.80 23.72 1.42
CA ASN A 332 -8.17 24.45 2.65
C ASN A 332 -9.38 23.84 3.36
N SER A 333 -10.32 23.25 2.61
CA SER A 333 -11.45 22.51 3.20
C SER A 333 -11.03 21.20 3.88
N THR A 334 -9.85 20.68 3.54
CA THR A 334 -9.29 19.44 4.09
C THR A 334 -8.43 19.71 5.35
N SER A 335 -7.76 20.87 5.42
CA SER A 335 -6.87 21.24 6.54
C SER A 335 -7.59 21.56 7.87
N LEU A 336 -8.89 21.86 7.85
CA LEU A 336 -9.71 22.10 9.06
C LEU A 336 -10.24 20.82 9.75
N GLN A 337 -10.06 19.65 9.14
CA GLN A 337 -10.51 18.36 9.70
C GLN A 337 -9.36 17.38 10.00
N VAL A 338 -8.12 17.79 9.74
CA VAL A 338 -6.92 16.96 9.92
C VAL A 338 -6.02 17.60 10.98
N SER A 339 -6.44 17.56 12.24
CA SER A 339 -5.55 17.79 13.40
C SER A 339 -4.70 16.53 13.72
N THR A 340 -4.30 15.78 12.70
CA THR A 340 -3.27 14.76 12.77
C THR A 340 -2.48 14.83 11.47
N SER A 341 -1.29 15.42 11.54
CA SER A 341 -0.30 15.57 10.46
C SER A 341 -0.44 14.54 9.33
N GLN A 342 -0.97 14.94 8.18
CA GLN A 342 -0.76 14.21 6.93
C GLN A 342 0.05 15.12 6.00
N SER A 343 1.37 15.02 6.16
CA SER A 343 2.34 15.47 5.17
C SER A 343 2.02 14.82 3.82
N ARG A 344 2.38 15.50 2.73
CA ARG A 344 2.48 14.89 1.39
C ARG A 344 3.07 13.46 1.53
N PRO A 345 2.51 12.44 0.85
CA PRO A 345 3.09 11.10 0.89
C PRO A 345 4.55 11.22 0.50
N LYS A 346 5.43 10.80 1.41
CA LYS A 346 6.87 10.75 1.13
C LYS A 346 7.05 9.94 -0.16
N SER A 347 7.74 10.53 -1.12
CA SER A 347 8.23 9.80 -2.30
C SER A 347 8.99 8.54 -1.87
N LEU A 348 9.16 7.58 -2.77
CA LEU A 348 9.98 6.40 -2.47
C LEU A 348 11.35 6.81 -1.91
N HIS A 349 11.96 7.85 -2.48
CA HIS A 349 13.23 8.40 -2.01
C HIS A 349 13.17 8.92 -0.58
N GLU A 350 12.16 9.75 -0.26
CA GLU A 350 11.99 10.31 1.09
C GLU A 350 11.65 9.22 2.11
N ARG A 351 10.87 8.20 1.72
CA ARG A 351 10.56 7.04 2.56
C ARG A 351 11.84 6.30 2.93
N LEU A 352 12.54 5.79 1.92
CA LEU A 352 13.75 4.98 2.09
C LEU A 352 14.82 5.70 2.92
N LYS A 353 15.02 7.01 2.68
CA LYS A 353 15.97 7.82 3.47
C LYS A 353 15.57 8.04 4.92
N SER A 354 14.28 7.98 5.21
CA SER A 354 13.74 8.21 6.56
C SER A 354 13.46 6.92 7.33
N MET A 355 13.77 5.76 6.76
CA MET A 355 13.56 4.48 7.43
C MET A 355 14.55 4.32 8.58
N PRO A 356 14.09 3.86 9.76
CA PRO A 356 14.96 3.61 10.88
C PRO A 356 15.89 2.45 10.57
N GLN A 357 17.18 2.64 10.84
CA GLN A 357 18.24 1.70 10.50
C GLN A 357 18.86 1.07 11.75
N GLY A 358 19.16 -0.21 11.64
CA GLY A 358 19.78 -1.03 12.66
C GLY A 358 20.94 -1.86 12.16
N ILE A 359 21.65 -2.49 13.09
CA ILE A 359 22.70 -3.46 12.77
C ILE A 359 22.78 -4.53 13.87
N MET A 360 23.06 -5.77 13.49
CA MET A 360 23.27 -6.84 14.46
C MET A 360 24.63 -6.73 15.16
N SER A 361 24.67 -6.94 16.48
CA SER A 361 25.90 -6.83 17.27
C SER A 361 27.00 -7.81 16.82
N ALA A 362 26.65 -8.99 16.32
CA ALA A 362 27.62 -9.95 15.77
C ALA A 362 28.19 -9.51 14.39
N SER A 363 27.48 -8.65 13.65
CA SER A 363 27.99 -8.06 12.40
C SER A 363 29.06 -7.01 12.62
N LEU A 364 29.17 -6.48 13.84
CA LEU A 364 30.23 -5.57 14.28
C LEU A 364 31.46 -6.32 14.82
N GLY A 365 31.56 -7.62 14.52
CA GLY A 365 32.67 -8.48 14.89
C GLY A 365 32.29 -9.48 15.98
N SER A 366 33.09 -10.54 16.11
CA SER A 366 32.90 -11.58 17.11
C SER A 366 32.94 -10.99 18.51
N GLY A 367 32.05 -11.45 19.40
CA GLY A 367 32.11 -11.05 20.81
C GLY A 367 33.39 -11.49 21.51
N GLN A 368 34.06 -12.53 21.00
CA GLN A 368 35.33 -13.03 21.55
C GLN A 368 36.50 -12.06 21.33
N VAL A 369 36.36 -11.12 20.38
CA VAL A 369 37.43 -10.22 19.96
C VAL A 369 37.08 -8.76 20.24
N HIS A 370 35.82 -8.37 20.04
CA HIS A 370 35.36 -7.00 20.21
C HIS A 370 34.32 -6.92 21.31
N ASP A 371 34.55 -6.00 22.26
CA ASP A 371 33.65 -5.73 23.38
C ASP A 371 32.34 -5.08 22.92
N ILE A 372 31.32 -5.13 23.77
CA ILE A 372 29.99 -4.62 23.41
C ILE A 372 29.92 -3.09 23.37
N GLU A 373 30.78 -2.37 24.10
CA GLU A 373 30.78 -0.90 24.09
C GLU A 373 31.34 -0.37 22.76
N SER A 374 32.43 -0.93 22.25
CA SER A 374 32.98 -0.54 20.94
C SER A 374 31.99 -0.76 19.80
N LYS A 375 31.18 -1.83 19.88
CA LYS A 375 30.09 -2.12 18.94
C LYS A 375 28.97 -1.09 19.01
N ILE A 376 28.41 -0.83 20.20
CA ILE A 376 27.34 0.17 20.38
C ILE A 376 27.81 1.57 19.96
N ARG A 377 29.06 1.92 20.28
CA ARG A 377 29.68 3.17 19.83
C ARG A 377 29.76 3.24 18.30
N ALA A 378 30.23 2.19 17.63
CA ALA A 378 30.29 2.12 16.17
C ALA A 378 28.91 2.24 15.51
N THR A 379 27.88 1.61 16.10
CA THR A 379 26.47 1.78 15.68
C THR A 379 26.09 3.26 15.67
N LYS A 380 26.35 3.98 16.77
CA LYS A 380 26.02 5.40 16.85
C LYS A 380 26.83 6.28 15.91
N GLU A 381 28.14 6.05 15.83
CA GLU A 381 29.06 6.84 15.01
C GLU A 381 28.69 6.81 13.52
N GLU A 382 28.16 5.69 13.03
CA GLU A 382 27.69 5.55 11.65
C GLU A 382 26.19 5.82 11.48
N GLY A 383 25.55 6.42 12.48
CA GLY A 383 24.19 6.97 12.36
C GLY A 383 23.07 5.93 12.40
N PHE A 384 23.33 4.69 12.81
CA PHE A 384 22.28 3.72 13.09
C PHE A 384 21.53 4.10 14.37
N GLU A 385 20.23 3.83 14.38
CA GLU A 385 19.34 4.16 15.51
C GLU A 385 19.23 2.99 16.49
N GLY A 386 19.36 1.75 15.99
CA GLY A 386 19.17 0.54 16.79
C GLY A 386 20.26 -0.52 16.61
N ILE A 387 20.33 -1.42 17.58
CA ILE A 387 21.20 -2.60 17.58
C ILE A 387 20.41 -3.86 17.93
N GLU A 388 20.62 -4.95 17.21
CA GLU A 388 20.15 -6.27 17.64
C GLU A 388 21.20 -6.90 18.57
N ILE A 389 20.77 -7.44 19.70
CA ILE A 389 21.67 -8.07 20.67
C ILE A 389 21.71 -9.58 20.41
N PHE A 390 22.81 -10.02 19.79
CA PHE A 390 23.12 -11.43 19.64
C PHE A 390 23.51 -12.03 20.99
N TYR A 391 22.99 -13.23 21.30
CA TYR A 391 23.18 -13.87 22.62
C TYR A 391 24.66 -13.94 23.04
N GLU A 392 25.57 -14.28 22.12
CA GLU A 392 26.98 -14.40 22.47
C GLU A 392 27.56 -13.09 23.03
N CYS A 393 27.16 -11.94 22.48
CA CYS A 393 27.61 -10.64 22.96
C CYS A 393 27.11 -10.36 24.39
N LEU A 394 25.84 -10.69 24.67
CA LEU A 394 25.27 -10.55 26.01
C LEU A 394 25.92 -11.52 27.01
N ARG A 395 26.16 -12.77 26.59
CA ARG A 395 26.84 -13.78 27.41
C ARG A 395 28.24 -13.33 27.81
N LEU A 396 29.01 -12.80 26.85
CA LEU A 396 30.42 -12.42 27.07
C LEU A 396 30.56 -11.22 28.01
N VAL A 397 29.75 -10.16 27.82
CA VAL A 397 29.77 -9.04 28.77
C VAL A 397 29.33 -9.47 30.17
N SER A 398 28.43 -10.46 30.29
CA SER A 398 27.97 -10.99 31.58
C SER A 398 29.08 -11.71 32.34
N VAL A 399 29.85 -12.57 31.67
CA VAL A 399 30.98 -13.29 32.29
C VAL A 399 32.17 -12.36 32.55
N GLU A 400 32.39 -11.36 31.70
CA GLU A 400 33.41 -10.33 31.90
C GLU A 400 33.16 -9.53 33.19
N ILE A 401 31.92 -9.06 33.40
CA ILE A 401 31.51 -8.36 34.63
C ILE A 401 31.71 -9.25 35.87
N ALA A 402 31.47 -10.55 35.73
CA ALA A 402 31.63 -11.53 36.80
C ALA A 402 33.11 -11.91 37.06
N GLY A 403 34.05 -11.43 36.25
CA GLY A 403 35.47 -11.82 36.34
C GLY A 403 35.74 -13.27 35.93
N LYS A 404 34.86 -13.86 35.10
CA LYS A 404 34.96 -15.24 34.61
C LYS A 404 35.65 -15.33 33.25
N SER A 405 36.13 -16.52 32.91
CA SER A 405 36.67 -16.84 31.58
C SER A 405 35.58 -16.79 30.51
N SER A 406 35.93 -16.43 29.27
CA SER A 406 35.01 -16.39 28.12
C SER A 406 34.43 -17.76 27.74
N SER A 407 35.06 -18.85 28.19
CA SER A 407 34.60 -20.24 28.03
C SER A 407 33.51 -20.64 29.03
N GLU A 408 33.31 -19.89 30.10
CA GLU A 408 32.32 -20.19 31.13
C GLU A 408 30.92 -19.70 30.74
N GLN A 409 29.89 -20.29 31.37
CA GLN A 409 28.51 -19.82 31.24
C GLN A 409 28.17 -18.87 32.40
N PRO A 410 27.46 -17.76 32.13
CA PRO A 410 27.00 -16.87 33.17
C PRO A 410 25.86 -17.50 33.97
N THR A 411 25.73 -17.12 35.24
CA THR A 411 24.51 -17.36 36.03
C THR A 411 23.40 -16.39 35.59
N ASP A 412 22.16 -16.65 36.01
CA ASP A 412 21.03 -15.75 35.74
C ASP A 412 21.27 -14.32 36.24
N ASP A 413 21.89 -14.17 37.42
CA ASP A 413 22.20 -12.85 37.99
C ASP A 413 23.30 -12.13 37.22
N GLU A 414 24.27 -12.88 36.70
CA GLU A 414 25.32 -12.34 35.83
C GLU A 414 24.74 -11.91 34.48
N LEU A 415 23.80 -12.67 33.90
CA LEU A 415 23.05 -12.26 32.70
C LEU A 415 22.25 -10.98 32.94
N ARG A 416 21.58 -10.86 34.10
CA ARG A 416 20.89 -9.61 34.48
C ARG A 416 21.86 -8.44 34.61
N ALA A 417 23.06 -8.66 35.16
CA ALA A 417 24.09 -7.65 35.25
C ALA A 417 24.60 -7.23 33.86
N GLY A 418 24.85 -8.19 32.97
CA GLY A 418 25.20 -7.94 31.57
C GLY A 418 24.12 -7.14 30.83
N ALA A 419 22.85 -7.53 30.95
CA ALA A 419 21.74 -6.81 30.33
C ALA A 419 21.63 -5.35 30.82
N LYS A 420 21.79 -5.12 32.12
CA LYS A 420 21.86 -3.76 32.70
C LYS A 420 23.03 -2.96 32.13
N LYS A 421 24.21 -3.57 32.00
CA LYS A 421 25.38 -2.91 31.40
C LYS A 421 25.14 -2.55 29.94
N VAL A 422 24.60 -3.46 29.15
CA VAL A 422 24.24 -3.21 27.73
C VAL A 422 23.23 -2.07 27.64
N ARG A 423 22.19 -2.07 28.48
CA ARG A 423 21.22 -0.96 28.54
C ARG A 423 21.86 0.38 28.85
N GLN A 424 22.73 0.44 29.86
CA GLN A 424 23.45 1.66 30.21
C GLN A 424 24.32 2.18 29.06
N LEU A 425 24.97 1.30 28.31
CA LEU A 425 25.75 1.66 27.13
C LEU A 425 24.85 2.19 26.01
N CYS A 426 23.76 1.49 25.71
CA CYS A 426 22.74 1.94 24.76
C CYS A 426 22.20 3.34 25.11
N ASP A 427 21.89 3.60 26.39
CA ASP A 427 21.46 4.91 26.89
C ASP A 427 22.55 5.98 26.73
N LYS A 428 23.80 5.63 27.07
CA LYS A 428 24.96 6.53 26.93
C LYS A 428 25.16 7.01 25.49
N TYR A 429 24.98 6.12 24.51
CA TYR A 429 25.20 6.43 23.10
C TYR A 429 23.91 6.80 22.33
N GLY A 430 22.74 6.68 22.95
CA GLY A 430 21.46 6.96 22.33
C GLY A 430 21.12 5.98 21.20
N VAL A 431 21.36 4.69 21.42
CA VAL A 431 21.04 3.57 20.52
C VAL A 431 20.01 2.70 21.22
N PHE A 432 18.92 2.29 20.55
CA PHE A 432 17.94 1.40 21.17
C PHE A 432 18.16 -0.07 20.80
N VAL A 433 17.67 -0.98 21.63
CA VAL A 433 17.75 -2.42 21.36
C VAL A 433 16.55 -2.83 20.51
N ILE A 434 16.80 -3.28 19.28
CA ILE A 434 15.77 -3.68 18.32
C ILE A 434 15.13 -4.98 18.79
N ALA A 435 15.95 -6.02 18.90
CA ALA A 435 15.54 -7.36 19.29
C ALA A 435 16.66 -8.05 20.07
N LEU A 436 16.25 -9.02 20.90
CA LEU A 436 17.12 -10.01 21.50
C LEU A 436 17.01 -11.32 20.70
N GLN A 437 18.12 -11.99 20.43
CA GLN A 437 18.13 -13.24 19.65
C GLN A 437 18.59 -14.46 20.48
N PRO A 438 17.82 -14.96 21.47
CA PRO A 438 18.31 -15.99 22.38
C PRO A 438 17.74 -17.39 22.14
N TRP A 439 16.66 -17.51 21.36
CA TRP A 439 15.73 -18.64 21.46
C TRP A 439 15.93 -19.69 20.36
N LEU A 440 17.16 -20.19 20.25
CA LEU A 440 17.52 -21.19 19.23
C LEU A 440 16.90 -22.57 19.52
N ASN A 441 16.57 -23.31 18.46
CA ASN A 441 16.20 -24.74 18.49
C ASN A 441 14.99 -25.09 19.38
N TYR A 442 13.98 -24.22 19.45
CA TYR A 442 12.79 -24.45 20.28
C TYR A 442 11.63 -25.13 19.55
N VAL A 443 11.42 -24.81 18.27
CA VAL A 443 10.23 -25.23 17.53
C VAL A 443 10.24 -26.73 17.22
N GLY A 444 9.10 -27.39 17.44
CA GLY A 444 8.89 -28.79 17.07
C GLY A 444 9.74 -29.77 17.85
N LEU A 445 10.12 -29.46 19.10
CA LEU A 445 11.01 -30.33 19.89
C LEU A 445 10.36 -31.70 20.16
N LYS A 446 11.09 -32.79 19.86
CA LYS A 446 10.65 -34.17 20.16
C LYS A 446 10.58 -34.43 21.66
N ASP A 447 11.56 -33.91 22.41
CA ASP A 447 11.54 -33.97 23.87
C ASP A 447 10.58 -32.91 24.41
N ARG A 448 9.36 -33.35 24.73
CA ARG A 448 8.31 -32.47 25.26
C ARG A 448 8.62 -31.97 26.67
N LYS A 449 9.40 -32.71 27.47
CA LYS A 449 9.83 -32.25 28.80
C LYS A 449 10.83 -31.11 28.68
N GLU A 450 11.75 -31.19 27.73
CA GLU A 450 12.67 -30.08 27.46
C GLU A 450 11.91 -28.86 26.92
N ARG A 451 10.90 -29.06 26.06
CA ARG A 451 10.01 -27.97 25.60
C ARG A 451 9.34 -27.27 26.80
N ASP A 452 8.70 -28.03 27.67
CA ASP A 452 8.00 -27.49 28.86
C ASP A 452 9.00 -26.79 29.80
N ARG A 453 10.17 -27.39 30.06
CA ARG A 453 11.25 -26.78 30.86
C ARG A 453 11.67 -25.42 30.30
N ARG A 454 11.84 -25.31 28.97
CA ARG A 454 12.22 -24.05 28.33
C ARG A 454 11.15 -22.98 28.51
N LEU A 455 9.86 -23.33 28.36
CA LEU A 455 8.77 -22.38 28.59
C LEU A 455 8.63 -21.95 30.06
N GLU A 456 8.70 -22.90 30.99
CA GLU A 456 8.35 -22.64 32.39
C GLU A 456 9.53 -22.11 33.22
N GLN A 457 10.74 -22.57 32.92
CA GLN A 457 11.91 -22.30 33.75
C GLN A 457 12.92 -21.35 33.10
N VAL A 458 12.99 -21.33 31.76
CA VAL A 458 14.00 -20.53 31.04
C VAL A 458 13.40 -19.23 30.51
N LEU A 459 12.22 -19.28 29.88
CA LEU A 459 11.57 -18.11 29.26
C LEU A 459 11.36 -16.92 30.21
N PRO A 460 11.00 -17.11 31.50
CA PRO A 460 10.84 -15.98 32.43
C PRO A 460 12.10 -15.12 32.56
N LEU A 461 13.28 -15.74 32.61
CA LEU A 461 14.55 -15.00 32.62
C LEU A 461 14.68 -14.13 31.36
N TRP A 462 14.38 -14.67 30.18
CA TRP A 462 14.50 -13.92 28.93
C TRP A 462 13.52 -12.75 28.82
N PHE A 463 12.33 -12.87 29.42
CA PHE A 463 11.41 -11.74 29.57
C PHE A 463 11.99 -10.65 30.48
N GLU A 464 12.66 -11.03 31.58
CA GLU A 464 13.37 -10.06 32.42
C GLU A 464 14.54 -9.40 31.69
N LEU A 465 15.33 -10.17 30.92
CA LEU A 465 16.44 -9.63 30.15
C LEU A 465 15.95 -8.67 29.05
N ALA A 466 14.84 -8.99 28.37
CA ALA A 466 14.21 -8.08 27.41
C ALA A 466 13.75 -6.78 28.08
N ASP A 467 13.12 -6.85 29.25
CA ASP A 467 12.74 -5.68 30.06
C ASP A 467 13.97 -4.83 30.42
N LEU A 468 15.06 -5.45 30.86
CA LEU A 468 16.29 -4.76 31.25
C LEU A 468 16.97 -4.08 30.06
N LEU A 469 17.00 -4.74 28.89
CA LEU A 469 17.50 -4.17 27.65
C LEU A 469 16.57 -3.06 27.11
N GLY A 470 15.31 -3.06 27.54
CA GLY A 470 14.27 -2.14 27.08
C GLY A 470 13.81 -2.45 25.66
N THR A 471 13.78 -3.74 25.29
CA THR A 471 13.15 -4.23 24.06
C THR A 471 11.93 -5.07 24.41
N ASN A 472 10.95 -5.09 23.51
CA ASN A 472 9.82 -5.99 23.57
C ASN A 472 9.83 -7.00 22.41
N THR A 473 10.95 -7.16 21.69
CA THR A 473 11.05 -8.08 20.55
C THR A 473 12.10 -9.15 20.81
N MET A 474 11.69 -10.40 20.60
CA MET A 474 12.59 -11.56 20.61
C MET A 474 12.53 -12.24 19.24
N GLN A 475 13.68 -12.44 18.61
CA GLN A 475 13.77 -13.21 17.36
C GLN A 475 13.82 -14.70 17.66
N ILE A 476 13.03 -15.47 16.93
CA ILE A 476 12.94 -16.92 17.05
C ILE A 476 13.27 -17.52 15.68
N PRO A 477 14.44 -18.13 15.48
CA PRO A 477 14.73 -18.80 14.22
C PRO A 477 14.01 -20.14 14.13
N SER A 478 13.72 -20.54 12.89
CA SER A 478 13.23 -21.88 12.60
C SER A 478 14.24 -22.94 13.06
N GLN A 479 13.71 -24.12 13.37
CA GLN A 479 14.50 -25.21 13.93
C GLN A 479 15.58 -25.67 12.94
N MET A 480 16.83 -25.83 13.39
CA MET A 480 17.96 -26.14 12.52
C MET A 480 18.24 -27.65 12.41
N TYR A 481 17.91 -28.43 13.45
CA TYR A 481 18.37 -29.82 13.58
C TYR A 481 17.22 -30.83 13.53
N LYS A 482 17.19 -31.68 12.48
CA LYS A 482 16.16 -32.71 12.25
C LYS A 482 16.12 -33.83 13.29
N ASN A 483 17.26 -34.16 13.90
CA ASN A 483 17.35 -35.25 14.87
C ASN A 483 16.55 -34.95 16.16
N ILE A 484 16.52 -33.70 16.60
CA ILE A 484 15.83 -33.27 17.83
C ILE A 484 14.40 -32.76 17.59
N SER A 485 13.93 -32.68 16.35
CA SER A 485 12.67 -32.01 15.99
C SER A 485 11.78 -32.77 15.02
N THR A 486 10.48 -32.47 15.04
CA THR A 486 9.45 -33.02 14.16
C THR A 486 8.92 -31.96 13.18
N ASN A 487 8.38 -32.41 12.05
CA ASN A 487 7.64 -31.60 11.08
C ASN A 487 6.13 -31.75 11.23
N ASP A 488 5.66 -32.35 12.32
CA ASP A 488 4.23 -32.43 12.65
C ASP A 488 3.66 -31.02 12.84
N PRO A 489 2.76 -30.55 11.96
CA PRO A 489 2.22 -29.19 12.02
C PRO A 489 1.53 -28.89 13.34
N GLU A 490 0.83 -29.86 13.94
CA GLU A 490 0.12 -29.64 15.21
C GLU A 490 1.11 -29.37 16.34
N VAL A 491 2.23 -30.09 16.38
CA VAL A 491 3.28 -29.90 17.39
C VAL A 491 4.01 -28.57 17.19
N VAL A 492 4.33 -28.24 15.94
CA VAL A 492 5.02 -26.98 15.59
C VAL A 492 4.14 -25.77 15.98
N ILE A 493 2.86 -25.79 15.60
CA ILE A 493 1.92 -24.71 15.90
C ILE A 493 1.67 -24.62 17.42
N ASP A 494 1.52 -25.74 18.14
CA ASP A 494 1.39 -25.75 19.60
C ASP A 494 2.59 -25.11 20.30
N ASP A 495 3.81 -25.44 19.87
CA ASP A 495 5.04 -24.88 20.45
C ASP A 495 5.11 -23.36 20.27
N LEU A 496 4.86 -22.88 19.05
CA LEU A 496 4.87 -21.46 18.73
C LEU A 496 3.74 -20.69 19.42
N ARG A 497 2.53 -21.27 19.48
CA ARG A 497 1.39 -20.66 20.16
C ARG A 497 1.62 -20.52 21.65
N LYS A 498 2.16 -21.55 22.32
CA LYS A 498 2.50 -21.47 23.75
C LYS A 498 3.53 -20.39 24.06
N LEU A 499 4.51 -20.22 23.17
CA LEU A 499 5.47 -19.13 23.28
C LEU A 499 4.76 -17.76 23.17
N ALA A 500 3.90 -17.59 22.17
CA ALA A 500 3.11 -16.38 21.97
C ALA A 500 2.16 -16.07 23.15
N GLU A 501 1.45 -17.07 23.67
CA GLU A 501 0.56 -16.95 24.83
C GLU A 501 1.31 -16.55 26.10
N ALA A 502 2.50 -17.14 26.34
CA ALA A 502 3.35 -16.76 27.47
C ALA A 502 3.80 -15.29 27.35
N GLY A 503 4.19 -14.84 26.15
CA GLY A 503 4.60 -13.46 25.90
C GLY A 503 3.45 -12.44 25.86
N LEU A 504 2.20 -12.88 25.71
CA LEU A 504 1.02 -12.01 25.72
C LEU A 504 0.29 -12.09 27.07
N TYR A 505 -0.48 -13.15 27.28
CA TYR A 505 -1.32 -13.33 28.47
C TYR A 505 -0.51 -13.58 29.73
N GLY A 506 0.62 -14.31 29.62
CA GLY A 506 1.52 -14.54 30.74
C GLY A 506 2.12 -13.22 31.28
N ARG A 507 2.46 -12.30 30.36
CA ARG A 507 2.98 -10.96 30.68
C ARG A 507 1.89 -10.01 31.17
N GLU A 508 0.70 -10.05 30.57
CA GLU A 508 -0.46 -9.25 30.99
C GLU A 508 -0.84 -9.52 32.45
N LYS A 509 -0.85 -10.79 32.88
CA LYS A 509 -1.08 -11.17 34.29
C LYS A 509 -0.08 -10.58 35.27
N GLN A 510 1.11 -10.20 34.81
CA GLN A 510 2.16 -9.58 35.60
C GLN A 510 2.13 -8.04 35.50
N GLY A 511 1.17 -7.46 34.79
CA GLY A 511 1.11 -6.02 34.51
C GLY A 511 2.25 -5.53 33.62
N LYS A 512 2.81 -6.41 32.78
CA LYS A 512 3.97 -6.15 31.92
C LYS A 512 3.57 -6.04 30.46
N ASN A 513 4.38 -5.30 29.68
CA ASN A 513 4.17 -5.17 28.24
C ASN A 513 4.33 -6.52 27.52
N PRO A 514 3.52 -6.81 26.48
CA PRO A 514 3.67 -8.01 25.69
C PRO A 514 5.04 -8.11 25.01
N ILE A 515 5.54 -9.33 24.86
CA ILE A 515 6.71 -9.63 24.04
C ILE A 515 6.25 -10.05 22.65
N ARG A 516 6.81 -9.38 21.64
CA ARG A 516 6.69 -9.70 20.22
C ARG A 516 7.72 -10.76 19.84
N PHE A 517 7.27 -11.83 19.22
CA PHE A 517 8.14 -12.88 18.67
C PHE A 517 8.25 -12.71 17.16
N ALA A 518 9.45 -12.35 16.69
CA ALA A 518 9.75 -12.25 15.27
C ALA A 518 10.30 -13.60 14.78
N TYR A 519 9.46 -14.39 14.12
CA TYR A 519 9.82 -15.71 13.62
C TYR A 519 10.62 -15.58 12.31
N GLU A 520 11.74 -16.30 12.20
CA GLU A 520 12.63 -16.24 11.05
C GLU A 520 12.73 -17.61 10.37
N ALA A 521 12.44 -17.66 9.08
CA ALA A 521 12.72 -18.84 8.27
C ALA A 521 14.22 -18.89 7.94
N MET A 522 14.97 -19.83 8.51
CA MET A 522 16.38 -20.02 8.17
C MET A 522 16.48 -20.79 6.84
N ALA A 523 17.27 -20.33 5.88
CA ALA A 523 17.48 -21.02 4.59
C ALA A 523 18.03 -22.46 4.75
N PHE A 524 18.56 -22.76 5.92
CA PHE A 524 19.10 -24.03 6.35
C PHE A 524 18.26 -24.72 7.44
N GLY A 525 17.03 -24.27 7.65
CA GLY A 525 16.08 -24.86 8.59
C GLY A 525 15.82 -26.34 8.28
N ALA A 526 15.54 -27.11 9.32
CA ALA A 526 15.28 -28.54 9.25
C ALA A 526 14.03 -28.87 8.42
N PHE A 527 12.95 -28.11 8.64
CA PHE A 527 11.64 -28.34 8.02
C PHE A 527 11.01 -27.05 7.51
N THR A 528 11.23 -25.93 8.21
CA THR A 528 10.76 -24.60 7.83
C THR A 528 11.94 -23.80 7.32
N SER A 529 12.15 -23.80 6.00
CA SER A 529 13.24 -23.06 5.35
C SER A 529 12.75 -21.90 4.47
N ARG A 530 11.55 -22.02 3.90
CA ARG A 530 10.94 -20.95 3.11
C ARG A 530 10.24 -19.95 4.03
N TRP A 531 10.24 -18.68 3.65
CA TRP A 531 9.44 -17.68 4.36
C TRP A 531 7.95 -17.99 4.23
N GLN A 532 7.50 -18.63 3.14
CA GLN A 532 6.12 -19.07 2.97
C GLN A 532 5.70 -20.08 4.04
N ASP A 533 6.54 -21.09 4.33
CA ASP A 533 6.26 -22.10 5.36
C ASP A 533 6.15 -21.43 6.73
N ALA A 534 7.10 -20.53 7.04
CA ALA A 534 7.05 -19.75 8.28
C ALA A 534 5.81 -18.84 8.35
N TRP A 535 5.35 -18.30 7.23
CA TRP A 535 4.16 -17.47 7.17
C TRP A 535 2.89 -18.28 7.42
N GLU A 536 2.78 -19.49 6.86
CA GLU A 536 1.67 -20.42 7.18
C GLU A 536 1.62 -20.73 8.68
N GLU A 537 2.78 -20.96 9.31
CA GLU A 537 2.89 -21.14 10.77
C GLU A 537 2.45 -19.87 11.53
N VAL A 538 2.86 -18.67 11.11
CA VAL A 538 2.46 -17.38 11.71
C VAL A 538 0.95 -17.12 11.60
N VAL A 539 0.34 -17.50 10.48
CA VAL A 539 -1.12 -17.43 10.29
C VAL A 539 -1.82 -18.42 11.21
N ALA A 540 -1.34 -19.67 11.26
CA ALA A 540 -1.95 -20.72 12.08
C ALA A 540 -1.84 -20.47 13.58
N VAL A 541 -0.73 -19.87 14.06
CA VAL A 541 -0.58 -19.47 15.46
C VAL A 541 -1.66 -18.45 15.87
N ASP A 542 -2.01 -17.54 14.95
CA ASP A 542 -3.06 -16.52 15.09
C ASP A 542 -3.00 -15.65 16.36
N MET A 543 -1.80 -15.15 16.68
CA MET A 543 -1.58 -14.28 17.84
C MET A 543 -1.06 -12.90 17.42
N PRO A 544 -1.48 -11.80 18.07
CA PRO A 544 -1.10 -10.43 17.68
C PRO A 544 0.36 -10.09 18.00
N ASN A 545 0.97 -10.80 18.95
CA ASN A 545 2.38 -10.65 19.34
C ASN A 545 3.29 -11.68 18.65
N PHE A 546 2.78 -12.47 17.71
CA PHE A 546 3.58 -13.42 16.93
C PHE A 546 3.56 -13.02 15.45
N GLY A 547 4.74 -12.73 14.91
CA GLY A 547 4.93 -12.22 13.56
C GLY A 547 6.19 -12.78 12.93
N ILE A 548 6.60 -12.20 11.81
CA ILE A 548 7.72 -12.63 10.99
C ILE A 548 8.79 -11.53 10.90
N VAL A 549 10.05 -11.94 10.84
CA VAL A 549 11.16 -11.13 10.30
C VAL A 549 11.47 -11.63 8.89
N LEU A 550 11.57 -10.71 7.94
CA LEU A 550 11.94 -11.04 6.57
C LEU A 550 13.43 -10.75 6.37
N ASP A 551 14.22 -11.79 6.13
CA ASP A 551 15.66 -11.69 5.92
C ASP A 551 15.99 -11.95 4.44
N THR A 552 16.62 -10.98 3.78
CA THR A 552 16.98 -11.09 2.34
C THR A 552 17.98 -12.20 2.06
N PHE A 553 18.95 -12.44 2.96
CA PHE A 553 19.88 -13.56 2.82
C PHE A 553 19.12 -14.88 2.93
N GLN A 554 18.23 -15.03 3.91
CA GLN A 554 17.55 -16.31 4.09
C GLN A 554 16.59 -16.60 2.93
N ILE A 555 15.83 -15.61 2.48
CA ILE A 555 14.89 -15.76 1.37
C ILE A 555 15.64 -16.18 0.09
N LEU A 556 16.68 -15.43 -0.30
CA LEU A 556 17.43 -15.72 -1.53
C LEU A 556 18.35 -16.94 -1.38
N GLY A 557 18.88 -17.15 -0.18
CA GLY A 557 19.65 -18.33 0.19
C GLY A 557 18.83 -19.62 0.11
N GLU A 558 17.53 -19.55 0.36
CA GLU A 558 16.61 -20.67 0.18
C GLU A 558 16.23 -20.84 -1.30
N CYS A 559 15.67 -19.80 -1.93
CA CYS A 559 14.95 -19.96 -3.18
C CYS A 559 15.80 -19.75 -4.44
N TRP A 560 17.03 -19.25 -4.32
CA TRP A 560 17.88 -18.92 -5.48
C TRP A 560 19.29 -19.50 -5.39
N ALA A 561 19.95 -19.40 -4.23
CA ALA A 561 21.33 -19.84 -4.07
C ALA A 561 21.47 -21.33 -3.77
N ASP A 562 22.55 -21.92 -4.29
CA ASP A 562 23.01 -23.26 -3.92
C ASP A 562 24.53 -23.27 -3.73
N PRO A 563 25.05 -23.21 -2.49
CA PRO A 563 26.48 -23.23 -2.25
C PRO A 563 27.16 -24.56 -2.60
N ALA A 564 26.42 -25.66 -2.80
CA ALA A 564 26.98 -26.93 -3.29
C ALA A 564 26.97 -27.05 -4.82
N SER A 565 26.43 -26.07 -5.54
CA SER A 565 26.45 -26.06 -6.99
C SER A 565 27.70 -25.35 -7.51
N PRO A 566 28.33 -25.83 -8.60
CA PRO A 566 29.42 -25.11 -9.26
C PRO A 566 29.05 -23.68 -9.69
N SER A 567 27.78 -23.44 -10.03
CA SER A 567 27.29 -22.09 -10.37
C SER A 567 27.06 -21.21 -9.14
N GLY A 568 26.94 -21.80 -7.94
CA GLY A 568 26.45 -21.11 -6.73
C GLY A 568 24.94 -20.86 -6.73
N VAL A 569 24.21 -21.38 -7.73
CA VAL A 569 22.81 -21.06 -8.05
C VAL A 569 22.03 -22.36 -8.27
N LEU A 570 20.79 -22.42 -7.81
CA LEU A 570 19.87 -23.54 -8.07
C LEU A 570 19.58 -23.66 -9.58
N TYR A 571 19.32 -24.87 -10.06
CA TYR A 571 19.05 -25.09 -11.48
C TYR A 571 17.76 -24.41 -11.98
N ASP A 572 16.78 -24.22 -11.09
CA ASP A 572 15.47 -23.59 -11.32
C ASP A 572 15.34 -22.24 -10.58
N ALA A 573 16.46 -21.61 -10.21
CA ALA A 573 16.53 -20.44 -9.34
C ALA A 573 15.63 -19.28 -9.81
N GLU A 574 15.58 -18.99 -11.10
CA GLU A 574 14.75 -17.90 -11.63
C GLU A 574 13.25 -18.17 -11.45
N ILE A 575 12.80 -19.42 -11.63
CA ILE A 575 11.39 -19.78 -11.45
C ILE A 575 11.02 -19.61 -9.97
N ARG A 576 11.82 -20.19 -9.06
CA ARG A 576 11.61 -20.11 -7.61
C ARG A 576 11.65 -18.68 -7.10
N LEU A 577 12.58 -17.86 -7.60
CA LEU A 577 12.64 -16.45 -7.26
C LEU A 577 11.37 -15.73 -7.70
N GLN A 578 10.92 -15.92 -8.95
CA GLN A 578 9.68 -15.28 -9.42
C GLN A 578 8.44 -15.73 -8.64
N GLU A 579 8.36 -17.00 -8.24
CA GLU A 579 7.30 -17.53 -7.38
C GLU A 579 7.36 -16.89 -5.99
N SER A 580 8.53 -16.88 -5.34
CA SER A 580 8.72 -16.26 -4.03
C SER A 580 8.38 -14.76 -4.03
N LEU A 581 8.81 -14.03 -5.06
CA LEU A 581 8.46 -12.61 -5.24
C LEU A 581 6.97 -12.42 -5.54
N HIS A 582 6.32 -13.38 -6.21
CA HIS A 582 4.87 -13.33 -6.44
C HIS A 582 4.11 -13.53 -5.12
N ASP A 583 4.49 -14.54 -4.35
CA ASP A 583 3.89 -14.88 -3.07
C ASP A 583 4.04 -13.74 -2.05
N LEU A 584 5.22 -13.09 -2.00
CA LEU A 584 5.43 -11.92 -1.14
C LEU A 584 4.45 -10.78 -1.49
N ARG A 585 4.25 -10.52 -2.79
CA ARG A 585 3.31 -9.50 -3.25
C ARG A 585 1.88 -9.85 -2.89
N THR A 586 1.43 -11.07 -3.19
CA THR A 586 0.04 -11.46 -2.93
C THR A 586 -0.26 -11.50 -1.44
N THR A 587 0.71 -11.90 -0.62
CA THR A 587 0.59 -11.99 0.84
C THR A 587 0.58 -10.63 1.52
N PHE A 588 1.46 -9.72 1.12
CA PHE A 588 1.73 -8.49 1.89
C PHE A 588 1.48 -7.19 1.10
N ALA A 589 1.59 -7.18 -0.23
CA ALA A 589 1.43 -5.96 -1.04
C ALA A 589 -0.04 -5.72 -1.40
N GLY A 590 -0.44 -4.45 -1.53
CA GLY A 590 -1.80 -4.06 -1.89
C GLY A 590 -2.65 -3.57 -0.72
N HIS A 591 -3.95 -3.42 -0.96
CA HIS A 591 -4.86 -2.70 -0.06
C HIS A 591 -5.96 -3.57 0.56
N LEU A 592 -5.94 -4.89 0.32
CA LEU A 592 -6.90 -5.79 0.97
C LEU A 592 -6.74 -5.71 2.50
N GLU A 593 -7.85 -5.87 3.22
CA GLU A 593 -7.85 -5.85 4.69
C GLU A 593 -6.87 -6.89 5.26
N GLU A 594 -6.86 -8.08 4.65
CA GLU A 594 -5.95 -9.17 5.00
C GLU A 594 -4.48 -8.78 4.77
N GLN A 595 -4.12 -8.25 3.60
CA GLN A 595 -2.75 -7.77 3.31
C GLN A 595 -2.32 -6.68 4.29
N THR A 596 -3.24 -5.78 4.67
CA THR A 596 -2.99 -4.74 5.67
C THR A 596 -2.73 -5.33 7.06
N LYS A 597 -3.47 -6.38 7.45
CA LYS A 597 -3.21 -7.14 8.69
C LYS A 597 -1.87 -7.88 8.60
N ASN A 598 -1.58 -8.51 7.47
CA ASN A 598 -0.35 -9.27 7.23
C ASN A 598 0.89 -8.39 7.39
N ARG A 599 0.88 -7.18 6.82
CA ARG A 599 1.98 -6.20 6.99
C ARG A 599 2.26 -5.83 8.43
N ARG A 600 1.25 -5.82 9.31
CA ARG A 600 1.44 -5.54 10.75
C ARG A 600 2.15 -6.69 11.48
N LYS A 601 2.19 -7.88 10.89
CA LYS A 601 2.95 -9.02 11.40
C LYS A 601 4.37 -9.08 10.86
N VAL A 602 4.79 -8.19 9.95
CA VAL A 602 6.21 -8.02 9.58
C VAL A 602 6.84 -7.08 10.60
N PHE A 603 7.58 -7.61 11.57
CA PHE A 603 8.08 -6.82 12.70
C PHE A 603 9.32 -6.00 12.34
N TYR A 604 10.21 -6.56 11.53
CA TYR A 604 11.33 -5.85 10.91
C TYR A 604 11.89 -6.64 9.72
N VAL A 605 12.78 -6.01 8.96
CA VAL A 605 13.46 -6.62 7.82
C VAL A 605 14.96 -6.65 8.10
N GLN A 606 15.60 -7.78 7.84
CA GLN A 606 17.05 -7.92 7.82
C GLN A 606 17.55 -7.91 6.38
N VAL A 607 18.57 -7.11 6.11
CA VAL A 607 19.16 -6.97 4.78
C VAL A 607 20.62 -7.39 4.82
N GLY A 608 20.91 -8.45 4.08
CA GLY A 608 22.23 -9.01 3.87
C GLY A 608 22.36 -9.63 2.48
N ASP A 609 23.59 -9.94 2.11
CA ASP A 609 23.99 -10.58 0.85
C ASP A 609 24.91 -11.77 1.17
N ALA A 610 25.47 -12.39 0.15
CA ALA A 610 26.44 -13.46 0.32
C ALA A 610 27.51 -13.46 -0.77
N GLU A 611 28.73 -13.85 -0.41
CA GLU A 611 29.77 -14.16 -1.36
C GLU A 611 29.52 -15.52 -2.03
N ARG A 612 29.83 -15.60 -3.33
CA ARG A 612 29.84 -16.87 -4.06
C ARG A 612 31.11 -17.61 -3.70
N PHE A 613 30.96 -18.82 -3.17
CA PHE A 613 32.12 -19.67 -2.94
C PHE A 613 32.66 -20.18 -4.30
N PRO A 614 33.98 -20.06 -4.59
CA PRO A 614 34.52 -20.41 -5.90
C PRO A 614 34.39 -21.91 -6.25
N GLU A 615 34.47 -22.76 -5.22
CA GLU A 615 34.30 -24.20 -5.32
C GLU A 615 32.95 -24.61 -4.72
N PRO A 616 32.35 -25.73 -5.13
CA PRO A 616 31.19 -26.30 -4.44
C PRO A 616 31.48 -26.59 -2.97
N LEU A 617 30.73 -25.97 -2.05
CA LEU A 617 30.79 -26.31 -0.63
C LEU A 617 30.21 -27.71 -0.41
N ASN A 618 30.95 -28.52 0.33
CA ASN A 618 30.57 -29.87 0.72
C ASN A 618 31.02 -30.11 2.17
N MET A 619 30.70 -31.29 2.71
CA MET A 619 30.96 -31.60 4.12
C MET A 619 32.46 -31.82 4.44
N GLU A 620 33.32 -31.94 3.42
CA GLU A 620 34.77 -32.09 3.55
C GLU A 620 35.50 -30.74 3.54
N ASN A 621 34.81 -29.65 3.17
CA ASN A 621 35.37 -28.31 3.15
C ASN A 621 35.71 -27.83 4.58
N SER A 622 36.82 -27.09 4.74
CA SER A 622 37.27 -26.58 6.04
C SER A 622 36.33 -25.59 6.71
N LEU A 623 35.41 -24.99 5.96
CA LEU A 623 34.34 -24.13 6.49
C LEU A 623 33.17 -24.94 7.08
N PHE A 624 33.11 -26.25 6.79
CA PHE A 624 32.10 -27.14 7.36
C PHE A 624 32.59 -27.76 8.66
N ASP A 625 31.73 -27.78 9.67
CA ASP A 625 32.02 -28.33 10.99
C ASP A 625 30.76 -29.06 11.47
N LEU A 626 30.81 -30.39 11.53
CA LEU A 626 29.67 -31.23 11.93
C LEU A 626 29.17 -30.92 13.35
N SER A 627 30.02 -30.38 14.23
CA SER A 627 29.62 -30.03 15.59
C SER A 627 28.80 -28.74 15.65
N MET A 628 28.96 -27.86 14.65
CA MET A 628 28.36 -26.53 14.61
C MET A 628 27.28 -26.38 13.53
N HIS A 629 27.38 -27.13 12.42
CA HIS A 629 26.61 -26.91 11.21
C HIS A 629 25.67 -28.10 10.93
N ALA A 630 24.38 -27.81 10.79
CA ALA A 630 23.37 -28.81 10.43
C ALA A 630 23.47 -29.23 8.94
N ASN A 631 23.90 -28.32 8.06
CA ASN A 631 24.07 -28.54 6.63
C ASN A 631 24.97 -27.46 6.01
N ILE A 632 25.32 -27.64 4.74
CA ILE A 632 26.20 -26.74 3.98
C ILE A 632 25.69 -25.29 3.87
N LYS A 633 24.37 -25.06 3.83
CA LYS A 633 23.80 -23.70 3.77
C LYS A 633 24.04 -22.96 5.09
N MET A 634 24.02 -23.67 6.21
CA MET A 634 24.36 -23.11 7.52
C MET A 634 25.84 -22.73 7.62
N ALA A 635 26.74 -23.56 7.10
CA ALA A 635 28.17 -23.25 7.02
C ALA A 635 28.44 -22.03 6.13
N TRP A 636 27.75 -21.95 4.98
CA TRP A 636 27.80 -20.81 4.07
C TRP A 636 27.27 -19.52 4.71
N ASN A 637 26.11 -19.57 5.39
CA ASN A 637 25.56 -18.42 6.14
C ASN A 637 26.57 -17.86 7.15
N ARG A 638 27.26 -18.72 7.90
CA ARG A 638 28.20 -18.29 8.95
C ARG A 638 29.56 -17.84 8.42
N SER A 639 29.90 -18.22 7.20
CA SER A 639 31.25 -18.03 6.65
C SER A 639 31.32 -17.00 5.52
N CYS A 640 30.21 -16.78 4.80
CA CYS A 640 30.19 -16.05 3.55
C CYS A 640 29.08 -14.97 3.47
N ARG A 641 28.31 -14.74 4.54
CA ARG A 641 27.31 -13.67 4.55
C ARG A 641 28.00 -12.31 4.57
N THR A 642 27.53 -11.39 3.73
CA THR A 642 28.06 -10.03 3.57
C THR A 642 26.95 -9.00 3.73
N PHE A 643 27.30 -7.71 3.79
CA PHE A 643 26.27 -6.69 3.75
C PHE A 643 25.66 -6.59 2.35
N ALA A 644 24.48 -5.99 2.28
CA ALA A 644 23.74 -5.80 1.04
C ALA A 644 24.62 -5.23 -0.09
N CYS A 645 24.48 -5.76 -1.31
CA CYS A 645 25.23 -5.30 -2.49
C CYS A 645 26.76 -5.48 -2.42
N GLU A 646 27.26 -6.31 -1.50
CA GLU A 646 28.66 -6.78 -1.50
C GLU A 646 28.80 -8.21 -2.07
N GLY A 647 27.68 -8.89 -2.35
CA GLY A 647 27.65 -10.28 -2.78
C GLY A 647 27.11 -10.48 -4.20
N TYR A 648 26.62 -11.70 -4.45
CA TYR A 648 26.10 -12.12 -5.77
C TYR A 648 24.61 -12.42 -5.80
N LEU A 649 23.90 -12.32 -4.67
CA LEU A 649 22.48 -12.65 -4.63
C LEU A 649 21.65 -11.62 -5.42
N PRO A 650 20.53 -12.03 -6.05
CA PRO A 650 19.68 -11.13 -6.83
C PRO A 650 18.81 -10.27 -5.90
N LEU A 651 19.45 -9.37 -5.15
CA LEU A 651 18.80 -8.56 -4.11
C LEU A 651 17.74 -7.62 -4.67
N LEU A 652 18.05 -6.92 -5.76
CA LEU A 652 17.24 -5.80 -6.25
C LEU A 652 15.77 -6.17 -6.53
N PRO A 653 15.43 -7.29 -7.19
CA PRO A 653 14.06 -7.76 -7.31
C PRO A 653 13.32 -7.94 -5.97
N LEU A 654 14.00 -8.47 -4.95
CA LEU A 654 13.43 -8.67 -3.62
C LEU A 654 13.27 -7.34 -2.86
N LEU A 655 14.26 -6.45 -2.92
CA LEU A 655 14.18 -5.13 -2.29
C LEU A 655 13.04 -4.29 -2.90
N LYS A 656 12.77 -4.42 -4.20
CA LYS A 656 11.60 -3.82 -4.85
C LYS A 656 10.30 -4.32 -4.23
N VAL A 657 10.15 -5.62 -4.08
CA VAL A 657 8.95 -6.18 -3.44
C VAL A 657 8.79 -5.68 -2.02
N LEU A 658 9.85 -5.71 -1.20
CA LEU A 658 9.79 -5.28 0.20
C LEU A 658 9.45 -3.78 0.35
N PHE A 659 10.10 -2.91 -0.41
CA PHE A 659 10.05 -1.47 -0.15
C PHE A 659 9.17 -0.67 -1.13
N GLN A 660 8.93 -1.17 -2.35
CA GLN A 660 8.04 -0.55 -3.34
C GLN A 660 6.65 -1.19 -3.32
N ASP A 661 6.55 -2.52 -3.39
CA ASP A 661 5.25 -3.21 -3.53
C ASP A 661 4.56 -3.38 -2.16
N ILE A 662 5.24 -4.02 -1.20
CA ILE A 662 4.78 -4.19 0.19
C ILE A 662 4.76 -2.85 0.94
N ARG A 663 5.61 -1.92 0.48
CA ARG A 663 5.78 -0.60 1.08
C ARG A 663 6.19 -0.64 2.55
N PHE A 664 6.98 -1.62 2.97
CA PHE A 664 7.49 -1.69 4.34
C PHE A 664 8.26 -0.40 4.72
N GLU A 665 7.98 0.14 5.91
CA GLU A 665 8.54 1.39 6.44
C GLU A 665 9.12 1.23 7.86
N GLY A 666 9.15 0.00 8.39
CA GLY A 666 9.66 -0.28 9.73
C GLY A 666 11.19 -0.37 9.79
N MET A 667 11.70 -0.93 10.89
CA MET A 667 13.13 -1.13 11.12
C MET A 667 13.77 -2.00 10.04
N VAL A 668 14.89 -1.53 9.49
CA VAL A 668 15.76 -2.28 8.59
C VAL A 668 17.10 -2.50 9.28
N SER A 669 17.43 -3.77 9.54
CA SER A 669 18.68 -4.13 10.20
C SER A 669 19.69 -4.71 9.21
N ALA A 670 20.94 -4.26 9.28
CA ALA A 670 22.02 -4.79 8.48
C ALA A 670 22.62 -6.03 9.16
N GLU A 671 22.88 -7.08 8.37
CA GLU A 671 23.41 -8.32 8.91
C GLU A 671 24.52 -8.92 8.03
N LEU A 672 25.65 -9.14 8.69
CA LEU A 672 26.84 -9.81 8.19
C LEU A 672 27.26 -10.90 9.17
N MET A 673 27.66 -12.06 8.64
CA MET A 673 28.28 -13.17 9.35
C MET A 673 29.29 -13.87 8.44
N ASN A 674 30.58 -13.61 8.65
CA ASN A 674 31.63 -14.27 7.87
C ASN A 674 32.91 -14.44 8.66
N VAL A 675 33.88 -15.12 8.05
CA VAL A 675 35.19 -15.41 8.64
C VAL A 675 35.96 -14.16 9.10
N ASN A 676 35.69 -12.99 8.49
CA ASN A 676 36.37 -11.75 8.84
C ASN A 676 35.92 -11.16 10.17
N THR A 677 34.77 -11.58 10.71
CA THR A 677 34.27 -11.11 12.02
C THR A 677 35.21 -11.45 13.19
N SER A 678 36.13 -12.40 13.00
CA SER A 678 37.18 -12.75 13.97
C SER A 678 38.47 -11.92 13.81
N SER A 679 38.49 -10.91 12.93
CA SER A 679 39.64 -10.02 12.76
C SER A 679 39.98 -9.33 14.08
N LYS A 680 41.28 -9.26 14.43
CA LYS A 680 41.77 -8.60 15.65
C LYS A 680 41.99 -7.10 15.48
N GLU A 681 41.64 -6.54 14.33
CA GLU A 681 41.81 -5.12 14.08
C GLU A 681 40.83 -4.31 14.94
N GLU A 682 41.35 -3.46 15.82
CA GLU A 682 40.54 -2.65 16.75
C GLU A 682 39.47 -1.79 16.05
N THR A 683 39.75 -1.36 14.81
CA THR A 683 38.83 -0.58 13.98
C THR A 683 37.76 -1.40 13.26
N PHE A 684 37.72 -2.72 13.46
CA PHE A 684 36.76 -3.61 12.78
C PHE A 684 35.29 -3.23 13.05
N PRO A 685 34.83 -3.00 14.30
CA PRO A 685 33.43 -2.62 14.54
C PRO A 685 33.02 -1.38 13.75
N LEU A 686 33.85 -0.33 13.79
CA LEU A 686 33.59 0.92 13.08
C LEU A 686 33.58 0.74 11.55
N ARG A 687 34.58 0.05 10.99
CA ARG A 687 34.61 -0.22 9.55
C ARG A 687 33.45 -1.11 9.09
N SER A 688 33.02 -2.05 9.93
CA SER A 688 31.86 -2.90 9.64
C SER A 688 30.57 -2.08 9.61
N ALA A 689 30.36 -1.19 10.59
CA ALA A 689 29.26 -0.24 10.60
C ALA A 689 29.28 0.68 9.36
N GLN A 690 30.46 1.17 8.96
CA GLN A 690 30.65 1.97 7.74
C GLN A 690 30.22 1.22 6.48
N ARG A 691 30.65 -0.04 6.36
CA ARG A 691 30.27 -0.91 5.25
C ARG A 691 28.76 -1.11 5.20
N ALA A 692 28.12 -1.39 6.34
CA ALA A 692 26.67 -1.53 6.43
C ALA A 692 25.92 -0.26 5.98
N ARG A 693 26.37 0.93 6.40
CA ARG A 693 25.77 2.20 5.97
C ARG A 693 25.92 2.41 4.46
N VAL A 694 27.12 2.16 3.93
CA VAL A 694 27.39 2.27 2.49
C VAL A 694 26.55 1.26 1.69
N ALA A 695 26.42 0.03 2.18
CA ALA A 695 25.58 -1.00 1.59
C ALA A 695 24.11 -0.56 1.51
N TRP A 696 23.54 -0.05 2.60
CA TRP A 696 22.17 0.47 2.58
C TRP A 696 22.01 1.64 1.60
N GLN A 697 22.96 2.59 1.57
CA GLN A 697 22.91 3.69 0.61
C GLN A 697 22.91 3.19 -0.85
N LYS A 698 23.70 2.16 -1.17
CA LYS A 698 23.68 1.51 -2.49
C LYS A 698 22.32 0.88 -2.79
N CYS A 699 21.69 0.20 -1.83
CA CYS A 699 20.33 -0.34 -2.01
C CYS A 699 19.33 0.78 -2.34
N VAL A 700 19.38 1.89 -1.62
CA VAL A 700 18.51 3.06 -1.85
C VAL A 700 18.75 3.63 -3.25
N ASP A 701 20.01 3.78 -3.66
CA ASP A 701 20.35 4.32 -4.98
C ASP A 701 19.87 3.41 -6.12
N LEU A 702 20.04 2.09 -5.99
CA LEU A 702 19.54 1.10 -6.96
C LEU A 702 18.01 1.14 -7.10
N LEU A 703 17.30 1.19 -5.96
CA LEU A 703 15.83 1.28 -5.95
C LEU A 703 15.31 2.58 -6.60
N ILE A 704 16.08 3.67 -6.50
CA ILE A 704 15.72 4.96 -7.09
C ILE A 704 16.09 5.03 -8.58
N GLN A 705 17.28 4.55 -8.96
CA GLN A 705 17.75 4.62 -10.35
C GLN A 705 16.82 3.88 -11.31
N GLU A 706 16.42 2.64 -10.98
CA GLU A 706 15.48 1.89 -11.82
C GLU A 706 14.06 2.47 -11.82
N SER A 707 13.65 3.21 -10.79
CA SER A 707 12.35 3.90 -10.81
C SER A 707 12.29 5.03 -11.85
N LYS A 708 13.45 5.48 -12.35
CA LYS A 708 13.58 6.55 -13.36
C LYS A 708 13.81 6.03 -14.78
N THR A 709 14.11 4.76 -14.97
CA THR A 709 14.33 4.18 -16.30
C THR A 709 12.99 3.71 -16.87
N PRO A 710 12.47 4.31 -17.96
CA PRO A 710 11.36 3.70 -18.69
C PRO A 710 11.85 2.32 -19.15
N SER A 711 11.10 1.26 -18.85
CA SER A 711 11.45 -0.09 -19.28
C SER A 711 11.50 -0.13 -20.81
N VAL A 712 12.72 -0.12 -21.37
CA VAL A 712 12.94 -0.44 -22.79
C VAL A 712 12.90 -1.95 -22.91
N VAL A 713 11.71 -2.51 -23.17
CA VAL A 713 11.50 -3.69 -24.02
C VAL A 713 10.12 -3.59 -24.63
#